data_AF-A0A8H6XF89-F1
#
_entry.id   AF-A0A8H6XF89-F1
#
_cell.length_a   1.000
_cell.length_b   1.000
_cell.length_c   1.000
_cell.angle_alpha   90.00
_cell.angle_beta   90.00
_cell.angle_gamma   90.00
#
_symmetry.space_group_name_H-M   'P 1'
#
loop_
_entity.id
_entity.type
_entity.pdbx_description
1 polymer ?
#
loop_
_entity_poly.entity_id
_entity_poly.type
_entity_poly.pdbx_seq_one_letter_code
_entity_poly.pdbx_strand_id
1 'polypeptide(L)'
;MGRKTKDLPDFIEEHPETKHIRCRICQENDPMNFGKWILRHSLIGHLQSDVHSAQVLRQAARRQEEEENARRPRSVYSGPEASLAESPNTVSHSQYPAMFDAEDGYSHSPTYADFEAAGLDVPIVPTYMPLYDPNDEQTRLKVEVEKMLSQSDQNADDNDIALPDTTSLQDIENEEDELDDDLAYTQVPLESAYSPHPNKVDFANPEVSKHLQFYPEETTGPVSEVWQAERWKEFKPSELTPMYACGPRQFYIDEVAILKNGWLVIPTAWIKREGALCADCVQVMPAEGGWVIGTQVYSFAASQFAYNYHDVVESVGGEIKWAESIEAPKMPNPLRELAQGDDLYVVMVPIWADDVSGNKSKQYNKHINMYLANSNLPGQLLQQEYFVRFVSTSPHATSPEQFSALKEQIQATHSNPIPCYNAETHRNCRIILRVPSLPADNPQQSEEASHMGGNANCGCRRCKAGGTHEVTESDAGYHNMHYAGIPRLAAETKKTLEDQIDLAMYGVEAPITRLQTATGVKDKVAQYWIDILLKKSREIKANNPGRTAESIKRELEIWLSQQPGDKVNPLLDISGLDPNHDTPVEILHTILLGIIKYVWYMLHSGWTDDQRNLFVVRLQSTDIDGLTIPPIRAAYMMQYRNGLIGKHFKTLMQTMIFHVHDLVSPELFALVKAVSHLGTVLWVHEIDDMAQYTSDLSTLIGNVLDAFGDQDSAKILLKIKLHLLPHIVEDVRRFGPPIRNSTEVFECFNAIFCLCSILSNHQAPSRDIAMKFASMDRLKHILSGGFWKVDNDWVCAGPNVLAVLKNMPIIQRHLGWVPPRTVITGRIQELLLPESRAEGVPNGVVTLERFLVSETLHPDFGMPVLQKPADTTLQTVVVLANAVMFRFSAAHDCRLVKCDPTALRPVRQERQETSQTIKILAHRDDEHFVINMAALHNATLLRRNLPVALTVPRPLYVDREAHHHLVAIHLRTSQTAKRARTQEKRRATLKAKRDAQADLDTSDEEESDEDDEDVESEAPKRKRTRQ
;
A
#
# COMPACT_ATOMS: atom_id res chain seq x y z
N MET A 1 -19.88 21.79 72.44
CA MET A 1 -20.62 21.81 71.16
C MET A 1 -19.99 20.78 70.24
N GLY A 2 -20.69 19.66 70.00
CA GLY A 2 -20.17 18.56 69.16
C GLY A 2 -20.07 18.95 67.70
N ARG A 3 -18.90 18.75 67.08
CA ARG A 3 -18.75 18.74 65.62
C ARG A 3 -19.01 17.31 65.15
N LYS A 4 -20.16 17.13 64.49
CA LYS A 4 -20.59 15.90 63.83
C LYS A 4 -19.48 15.38 62.91
N THR A 5 -19.03 14.15 63.14
CA THR A 5 -18.30 13.35 62.15
C THR A 5 -19.16 13.28 60.88
N LYS A 6 -18.68 13.84 59.76
CA LYS A 6 -19.29 13.55 58.47
C LYS A 6 -18.96 12.10 58.15
N ASP A 7 -20.00 11.27 58.04
CA ASP A 7 -19.89 9.91 57.55
C ASP A 7 -19.18 9.91 56.19
N LEU A 8 -18.25 8.97 56.01
CA LEU A 8 -17.53 8.80 54.76
C LEU A 8 -18.50 8.22 53.70
N PRO A 9 -18.41 8.62 52.42
CA PRO A 9 -19.23 8.02 51.37
C PRO A 9 -18.96 6.52 51.23
N ASP A 10 -19.98 5.73 50.88
CA ASP A 10 -19.93 4.25 50.82
C ASP A 10 -18.85 3.65 49.90
N PHE A 11 -18.36 4.43 48.93
CA PHE A 11 -17.28 4.03 48.03
C PHE A 11 -15.88 4.37 48.57
N ILE A 12 -15.79 4.89 49.79
CA ILE A 12 -14.54 5.16 50.51
C ILE A 12 -14.40 4.13 51.63
N GLU A 13 -13.35 3.34 51.55
CA GLU A 13 -12.97 2.35 52.56
C GLU A 13 -11.99 2.97 53.56
N GLU A 14 -12.13 2.68 54.85
CA GLU A 14 -11.21 3.14 55.90
C GLU A 14 -10.42 1.95 56.47
N HIS A 15 -9.10 2.11 56.57
CA HIS A 15 -8.21 1.09 57.11
C HIS A 15 -8.44 0.97 58.63
N PRO A 16 -8.66 -0.25 59.15
CA PRO A 16 -9.07 -0.46 60.54
C PRO A 16 -8.06 0.10 61.57
N GLU A 17 -6.77 -0.08 61.31
CA GLU A 17 -5.67 0.31 62.21
C GLU A 17 -5.12 1.73 61.98
N THR A 18 -4.78 2.08 60.73
CA THR A 18 -4.07 3.34 60.41
C THR A 18 -5.00 4.53 60.14
N LYS A 19 -6.33 4.32 60.10
CA LYS A 19 -7.34 5.35 59.78
C LYS A 19 -7.14 6.09 58.45
N HIS A 20 -6.31 5.54 57.57
CA HIS A 20 -6.20 6.00 56.19
C HIS A 20 -7.41 5.52 55.40
N ILE A 21 -7.74 6.22 54.33
CA ILE A 21 -8.90 5.93 53.50
C ILE A 21 -8.49 5.57 52.07
N ARG A 22 -9.32 4.83 51.36
CA ARG A 22 -9.08 4.44 49.97
C ARG A 22 -10.37 4.55 49.16
N CYS A 23 -10.28 5.05 47.94
CA CYS A 23 -11.42 5.15 47.05
C CYS A 23 -11.59 3.86 46.22
N ARG A 24 -12.69 3.15 46.43
CA ARG A 24 -13.00 1.88 45.74
C ARG A 24 -13.17 2.07 44.23
N ILE A 25 -13.72 3.22 43.80
CA ILE A 25 -13.89 3.55 42.37
C ILE A 25 -12.55 3.59 41.63
N CYS A 26 -11.51 4.12 42.27
CA CYS A 26 -10.18 4.17 41.67
C CYS A 26 -9.42 2.85 41.83
N GLN A 27 -9.72 2.07 42.88
CA GLN A 27 -9.10 0.77 43.13
C GLN A 27 -9.51 -0.29 42.10
N GLU A 28 -10.78 -0.34 41.70
CA GLU A 28 -11.28 -1.33 40.74
C GLU A 28 -10.55 -1.33 39.38
N ASN A 29 -9.78 -0.28 39.07
CA ASN A 29 -9.04 -0.11 37.82
C ASN A 29 -7.52 -0.05 37.99
N ASP A 30 -7.00 -0.54 39.12
CA ASP A 30 -5.56 -0.74 39.35
C ASP A 30 -5.19 -2.22 39.10
N PRO A 31 -4.63 -2.57 37.93
CA PRO A 31 -4.41 -3.97 37.52
C PRO A 31 -3.37 -4.72 38.36
N MET A 32 -2.66 -4.03 39.26
CA MET A 32 -1.71 -4.64 40.18
C MET A 32 -2.19 -4.62 41.66
N ASN A 33 -3.41 -4.16 41.92
CA ASN A 33 -4.06 -4.14 43.24
C ASN A 33 -3.24 -3.45 44.36
N PHE A 34 -2.45 -2.42 44.03
CA PHE A 34 -1.66 -1.61 44.97
C PHE A 34 -2.40 -0.36 45.45
N GLY A 35 -3.74 -0.41 45.55
CA GLY A 35 -4.58 0.76 45.79
C GLY A 35 -4.10 1.60 46.97
N LYS A 36 -3.52 2.79 46.69
CA LYS A 36 -2.89 3.65 47.70
C LYS A 36 -3.92 4.14 48.72
N TRP A 37 -3.70 3.77 49.98
CA TRP A 37 -4.34 4.40 51.12
C TRP A 37 -3.87 5.85 51.25
N ILE A 38 -4.79 6.78 51.42
CA ILE A 38 -4.54 8.22 51.53
C ILE A 38 -5.03 8.74 52.89
N LEU A 39 -4.42 9.82 53.39
CA LEU A 39 -4.87 10.45 54.64
C LEU A 39 -6.26 11.06 54.48
N ARG A 40 -7.09 10.99 55.53
CA ARG A 40 -8.50 11.41 55.48
C ARG A 40 -8.71 12.87 55.03
N HIS A 41 -7.78 13.77 55.36
CA HIS A 41 -7.84 15.17 54.94
C HIS A 41 -7.57 15.36 53.43
N SER A 42 -6.90 14.40 52.78
CA SER A 42 -6.61 14.40 51.34
C SER A 42 -7.80 13.93 50.48
N LEU A 43 -8.91 13.49 51.09
CA LEU A 43 -10.09 12.99 50.39
C LEU A 43 -10.65 14.02 49.40
N ILE A 44 -10.78 15.27 49.83
CA ILE A 44 -11.41 16.32 49.01
C ILE A 44 -10.57 16.58 47.74
N GLY A 45 -9.24 16.65 47.89
CA GLY A 45 -8.34 16.81 46.75
C GLY A 45 -8.31 15.60 45.82
N HIS A 46 -8.42 14.38 46.36
CA HIS A 46 -8.55 13.17 45.55
C HIS A 46 -9.83 13.17 44.72
N LEU A 47 -10.99 13.48 45.33
CA LEU A 47 -12.28 13.53 44.65
C LEU A 47 -12.36 14.64 43.59
N GLN A 48 -11.58 15.71 43.75
CA GLN A 48 -11.49 16.80 42.78
C GLN A 48 -10.42 16.59 41.69
N SER A 49 -9.67 15.49 41.75
CA SER A 49 -8.60 15.23 40.77
C SER A 49 -9.14 14.77 39.42
N ASP A 50 -8.44 15.14 38.35
CA ASP A 50 -8.74 14.70 36.98
C ASP A 50 -8.70 13.17 36.86
N VAL A 51 -7.86 12.50 37.65
CA VAL A 51 -7.72 11.04 37.68
C VAL A 51 -8.97 10.39 38.27
N HIS A 52 -9.48 10.90 39.39
CA HIS A 52 -10.75 10.40 39.97
C HIS A 52 -11.92 10.67 39.03
N SER A 53 -12.01 11.88 38.46
CA SER A 53 -13.04 12.26 37.49
C SER A 53 -13.03 11.37 36.25
N ALA A 54 -11.84 11.04 35.71
CA ALA A 54 -11.70 10.12 34.58
C ALA A 54 -12.13 8.68 34.92
N GLN A 55 -11.87 8.21 36.14
CA GLN A 55 -12.29 6.87 36.57
C GLN A 55 -13.80 6.79 36.79
N VAL A 56 -14.41 7.82 37.37
CA VAL A 56 -15.87 7.93 37.51
C VAL A 56 -16.55 7.92 36.14
N LEU A 57 -16.02 8.65 35.15
CA LEU A 57 -16.54 8.65 33.78
C LEU A 57 -16.41 7.28 33.10
N ARG A 58 -15.31 6.54 33.33
CA ARG A 58 -15.15 5.18 32.81
C ARG A 58 -16.08 4.17 33.47
N GLN A 59 -16.32 4.29 34.77
CA GLN A 59 -17.26 3.43 35.48
C GLN A 59 -18.70 3.71 35.04
N ALA A 60 -19.05 4.98 34.80
CA ALA A 60 -20.33 5.38 34.23
C ALA A 60 -20.51 4.83 32.80
N ALA A 61 -19.49 4.93 31.94
CA ALA A 61 -19.54 4.37 30.59
C ALA A 61 -19.72 2.85 30.60
N ARG A 62 -19.04 2.13 31.50
CA ARG A 62 -19.22 0.67 31.66
C ARG A 62 -20.58 0.29 32.19
N ARG A 63 -21.12 0.99 33.18
CA ARG A 63 -22.50 0.76 33.65
C ARG A 63 -23.52 1.05 32.56
N GLN A 64 -23.27 2.06 31.74
CA GLN A 64 -24.13 2.37 30.60
C GLN A 64 -24.07 1.25 29.55
N GLU A 65 -22.89 0.70 29.28
CA GLU A 65 -22.68 -0.47 28.41
C GLU A 65 -23.29 -1.76 28.99
N GLU A 66 -23.20 -1.97 30.30
CA GLU A 66 -23.83 -3.10 31.01
C GLU A 66 -25.35 -2.98 31.06
N GLU A 67 -25.90 -1.78 31.28
CA GLU A 67 -27.35 -1.53 31.17
C GLU A 67 -27.83 -1.68 29.73
N GLU A 68 -27.04 -1.27 28.73
CA GLU A 68 -27.34 -1.44 27.31
C GLU A 68 -27.26 -2.93 26.89
N ASN A 69 -26.32 -3.70 27.45
CA ASN A 69 -26.25 -5.16 27.30
C ASN A 69 -27.34 -5.90 28.09
N ALA A 70 -27.76 -5.40 29.25
CA ALA A 70 -28.87 -5.98 30.03
C ALA A 70 -30.25 -5.66 29.40
N ARG A 71 -30.35 -4.56 28.64
CA ARG A 71 -31.52 -4.19 27.83
C ARG A 71 -31.55 -4.89 26.48
N ARG A 72 -30.45 -5.52 26.04
CA ARG A 72 -30.51 -6.44 24.90
C ARG A 72 -31.35 -7.65 25.32
N PRO A 73 -32.46 -7.95 24.63
CA PRO A 73 -33.21 -9.17 24.91
C PRO A 73 -32.28 -10.37 24.73
N ARG A 74 -32.21 -11.25 25.75
CA ARG A 74 -31.57 -12.56 25.61
C ARG A 74 -32.16 -13.24 24.38
N SER A 75 -31.31 -13.67 23.45
CA SER A 75 -31.75 -14.39 22.27
C SER A 75 -32.55 -15.63 22.66
N VAL A 76 -33.55 -15.97 21.85
CA VAL A 76 -34.55 -17.04 22.00
C VAL A 76 -33.96 -18.47 22.12
N TYR A 77 -32.63 -18.65 22.21
CA TYR A 77 -31.97 -19.96 22.17
C TYR A 77 -31.40 -20.46 23.50
N SER A 78 -31.80 -19.90 24.64
CA SER A 78 -31.50 -20.49 25.95
C SER A 78 -32.75 -20.62 26.82
N GLY A 79 -33.48 -21.72 26.60
CA GLY A 79 -34.53 -22.24 27.48
C GLY A 79 -34.65 -23.77 27.32
N PRO A 80 -34.89 -24.51 28.42
CA PRO A 80 -34.86 -25.98 28.47
C PRO A 80 -36.19 -26.62 28.00
N GLU A 81 -36.11 -27.87 27.53
CA GLU A 81 -37.18 -28.88 27.35
C GLU A 81 -38.60 -28.39 26.99
N ALA A 82 -39.04 -28.57 25.72
CA ALA A 82 -40.40 -29.03 25.39
C ALA A 82 -40.66 -29.22 23.87
N SER A 83 -40.95 -30.47 23.52
CA SER A 83 -41.93 -31.01 22.55
C SER A 83 -42.12 -30.42 21.13
N LEU A 84 -41.91 -31.32 20.16
CA LEU A 84 -42.47 -31.41 18.81
C LEU A 84 -43.96 -31.01 18.70
N ALA A 85 -44.29 -30.08 17.79
CA ALA A 85 -45.51 -30.07 16.96
C ALA A 85 -45.54 -28.90 15.92
N GLU A 86 -45.51 -29.29 14.64
CA GLU A 86 -46.10 -28.72 13.42
C GLU A 86 -46.32 -27.19 13.19
N SER A 87 -45.68 -26.71 12.10
CA SER A 87 -46.19 -25.79 11.04
C SER A 87 -46.02 -24.26 11.21
N PRO A 88 -46.11 -23.45 10.11
CA PRO A 88 -45.11 -23.29 9.06
C PRO A 88 -44.79 -21.79 8.83
N ASN A 89 -43.54 -21.34 8.98
CA ASN A 89 -43.05 -20.05 8.43
C ASN A 89 -41.54 -19.91 8.66
N THR A 90 -40.74 -20.16 7.63
CA THR A 90 -39.30 -19.85 7.61
C THR A 90 -39.08 -18.53 6.89
N VAL A 91 -38.78 -17.47 7.65
CA VAL A 91 -38.22 -16.19 7.17
C VAL A 91 -36.73 -16.21 7.47
N SER A 92 -35.88 -16.00 6.45
CA SER A 92 -34.43 -15.83 6.63
C SER A 92 -34.11 -14.39 7.05
N HIS A 93 -33.47 -14.20 8.21
CA HIS A 93 -32.91 -12.90 8.60
C HIS A 93 -31.38 -12.93 8.56
N SER A 94 -30.81 -12.23 7.58
CA SER A 94 -29.41 -11.79 7.54
C SER A 94 -29.32 -10.40 8.19
N GLN A 95 -28.47 -10.23 9.21
CA GLN A 95 -28.09 -8.93 9.79
C GLN A 95 -26.66 -8.56 9.38
N TYR A 96 -26.35 -8.55 8.08
CA TYR A 96 -25.27 -7.77 7.45
C TYR A 96 -25.65 -7.54 5.98
N PRO A 97 -25.68 -6.30 5.44
CA PRO A 97 -26.02 -6.08 4.04
C PRO A 97 -24.90 -6.60 3.15
N ALA A 98 -25.19 -7.62 2.33
CA ALA A 98 -24.38 -7.95 1.18
C ALA A 98 -24.38 -6.74 0.23
N MET A 99 -23.21 -6.35 -0.30
CA MET A 99 -23.22 -5.58 -1.54
C MET A 99 -23.59 -6.56 -2.64
N PHE A 100 -24.78 -6.34 -3.21
CA PHE A 100 -25.55 -7.17 -4.14
C PHE A 100 -26.59 -8.11 -3.50
N ASP A 101 -27.61 -7.52 -2.85
CA ASP A 101 -28.92 -8.18 -2.71
C ASP A 101 -29.91 -7.57 -3.72
N ALA A 102 -30.26 -8.37 -4.73
CA ALA A 102 -31.46 -8.21 -5.54
C ALA A 102 -32.59 -9.00 -4.87
N GLU A 103 -33.72 -8.36 -4.59
CA GLU A 103 -34.94 -9.03 -4.14
C GLU A 103 -36.02 -8.96 -5.24
N ASP A 104 -36.80 -10.04 -5.26
CA ASP A 104 -38.13 -10.29 -5.86
C ASP A 104 -38.20 -10.72 -7.34
N GLY A 105 -38.83 -11.83 -7.73
CA GLY A 105 -39.52 -12.89 -6.98
C GLY A 105 -40.18 -13.88 -7.96
N TYR A 106 -40.03 -15.19 -7.73
CA TYR A 106 -40.97 -16.26 -8.17
C TYR A 106 -40.64 -17.53 -7.38
N SER A 107 -41.52 -17.86 -6.45
CA SER A 107 -41.50 -19.07 -5.64
C SER A 107 -42.18 -20.22 -6.38
N HIS A 108 -41.45 -21.30 -6.67
CA HIS A 108 -41.94 -22.68 -6.61
C HIS A 108 -40.78 -23.66 -6.83
N SER A 109 -40.43 -24.44 -5.81
CA SER A 109 -39.53 -25.59 -5.94
C SER A 109 -40.34 -26.81 -6.40
N PRO A 110 -39.89 -27.59 -7.39
CA PRO A 110 -40.59 -28.79 -7.85
C PRO A 110 -40.62 -29.86 -6.75
N THR A 111 -41.74 -30.59 -6.68
CA THR A 111 -42.01 -31.64 -5.70
C THR A 111 -41.73 -33.03 -6.29
N TYR A 112 -41.69 -34.05 -5.44
CA TYR A 112 -41.41 -35.44 -5.83
C TYR A 112 -42.41 -36.02 -6.86
N ALA A 113 -43.62 -35.46 -6.97
CA ALA A 113 -44.59 -35.82 -8.01
C ALA A 113 -44.15 -35.36 -9.42
N ASP A 114 -43.29 -34.34 -9.53
CA ASP A 114 -42.78 -33.83 -10.80
C ASP A 114 -41.72 -34.76 -11.41
N PHE A 115 -41.12 -35.66 -10.61
CA PHE A 115 -40.13 -36.65 -11.06
C PHE A 115 -40.75 -37.96 -11.57
N GLU A 116 -41.92 -38.38 -11.06
CA GLU A 116 -42.64 -39.56 -11.59
C GLU A 116 -43.26 -39.29 -12.98
N ALA A 117 -43.62 -38.04 -13.27
CA ALA A 117 -44.15 -37.65 -14.58
C ALA A 117 -43.09 -37.68 -15.71
N ALA A 118 -41.80 -37.74 -15.37
CA ALA A 118 -40.70 -37.70 -16.33
C ALA A 118 -40.19 -39.09 -16.79
N GLY A 119 -40.73 -40.19 -16.26
CA GLY A 119 -40.49 -41.55 -16.79
C GLY A 119 -39.01 -41.99 -16.81
N LEU A 120 -38.16 -41.47 -15.93
CA LEU A 120 -36.75 -41.83 -15.85
C LEU A 120 -36.51 -42.84 -14.73
N ASP A 121 -36.49 -44.12 -15.10
CA ASP A 121 -36.11 -45.24 -14.24
C ASP A 121 -34.58 -45.37 -14.22
N VAL A 122 -33.91 -45.00 -13.12
CA VAL A 122 -32.48 -45.30 -12.91
C VAL A 122 -32.28 -45.82 -11.48
N PRO A 123 -31.77 -47.05 -11.29
CA PRO A 123 -31.61 -47.64 -9.96
C PRO A 123 -30.33 -47.14 -9.29
N ILE A 124 -30.45 -46.55 -8.10
CA ILE A 124 -29.32 -46.23 -7.21
C ILE A 124 -29.14 -47.37 -6.21
N VAL A 125 -27.96 -48.00 -6.21
CA VAL A 125 -27.54 -48.93 -5.16
C VAL A 125 -26.92 -48.12 -4.00
N PRO A 126 -27.38 -48.26 -2.74
CA PRO A 126 -26.86 -47.49 -1.62
C PRO A 126 -25.62 -48.15 -0.99
N THR A 127 -24.50 -47.42 -0.94
CA THR A 127 -23.38 -47.72 -0.02
C THR A 127 -23.65 -47.06 1.32
N TYR A 128 -23.84 -47.89 2.35
CA TYR A 128 -24.07 -47.48 3.74
C TYR A 128 -22.84 -46.77 4.33
N MET A 129 -23.03 -45.54 4.83
CA MET A 129 -22.16 -44.91 5.82
C MET A 129 -22.67 -45.29 7.22
N PRO A 130 -21.82 -45.61 8.23
CA PRO A 130 -22.29 -45.97 9.56
C PRO A 130 -22.95 -44.77 10.25
N LEU A 131 -24.01 -45.05 11.01
CA LEU A 131 -24.73 -44.06 11.80
C LEU A 131 -23.86 -43.52 12.94
N TYR A 132 -23.72 -42.19 12.97
CA TYR A 132 -23.12 -41.40 14.03
C TYR A 132 -23.92 -41.57 15.34
N ASP A 133 -23.26 -42.05 16.41
CA ASP A 133 -23.83 -42.06 17.77
C ASP A 133 -23.30 -40.85 18.55
N PRO A 134 -24.15 -39.85 18.86
CA PRO A 134 -23.77 -38.67 19.61
C PRO A 134 -23.19 -38.96 21.01
N ASN A 135 -23.48 -40.14 21.59
CA ASN A 135 -22.98 -40.50 22.92
C ASN A 135 -21.49 -40.89 22.90
N ASP A 136 -20.97 -41.40 21.78
CA ASP A 136 -19.54 -41.71 21.64
C ASP A 136 -18.71 -40.43 21.58
N GLU A 137 -19.18 -39.41 20.86
CA GLU A 137 -18.52 -38.09 20.80
C GLU A 137 -18.55 -37.41 22.18
N GLN A 138 -19.67 -37.52 22.90
CA GLN A 138 -19.80 -36.94 24.25
C GLN A 138 -18.88 -37.65 25.27
N THR A 139 -18.67 -38.96 25.11
CA THR A 139 -17.74 -39.73 25.93
C THR A 139 -16.29 -39.40 25.60
N ARG A 140 -15.96 -39.25 24.29
CA ARG A 140 -14.62 -38.83 23.83
C ARG A 140 -14.24 -37.45 24.37
N LEU A 141 -15.17 -36.49 24.30
CA LEU A 141 -14.95 -35.12 24.77
C LEU A 141 -14.83 -35.02 26.29
N LYS A 142 -15.55 -35.86 27.05
CA LYS A 142 -15.39 -35.93 28.52
C LYS A 142 -14.00 -36.42 28.91
N VAL A 143 -13.49 -37.46 28.24
CA VAL A 143 -12.14 -37.98 28.49
C VAL A 143 -11.07 -36.95 28.10
N GLU A 144 -11.30 -36.19 27.03
CA GLU A 144 -10.37 -35.15 26.56
C GLU A 144 -10.32 -33.93 27.50
N VAL A 145 -11.46 -33.57 28.10
CA VAL A 145 -11.54 -32.52 29.13
C VAL A 145 -10.91 -32.97 30.47
N GLU A 146 -11.12 -34.22 30.89
CA GLU A 146 -10.45 -34.77 32.08
C GLU A 146 -8.93 -34.83 31.91
N LYS A 147 -8.46 -35.14 30.70
CA LYS A 147 -7.03 -35.13 30.36
C LYS A 147 -6.44 -33.72 30.43
N MET A 148 -7.14 -32.72 29.93
CA MET A 148 -6.71 -31.31 29.99
C MET A 148 -6.75 -30.74 31.42
N LEU A 149 -7.73 -31.14 32.24
CA LEU A 149 -7.78 -30.75 33.65
C LEU A 149 -6.64 -31.40 34.46
N SER A 150 -6.29 -32.66 34.18
CA SER A 150 -5.14 -33.31 34.82
C SER A 150 -3.78 -32.69 34.44
N GLN A 151 -3.68 -32.09 33.26
CA GLN A 151 -2.47 -31.38 32.78
C GLN A 151 -2.39 -29.94 33.30
N SER A 152 -3.52 -29.34 33.66
CA SER A 152 -3.61 -28.03 34.31
C SER A 152 -3.15 -28.11 35.77
N ASP A 153 -3.53 -29.17 36.48
CA ASP A 153 -3.21 -29.35 37.91
C ASP A 153 -1.74 -29.76 38.17
N GLN A 154 -0.99 -30.16 37.12
CA GLN A 154 0.45 -30.47 37.21
C GLN A 154 1.38 -29.26 37.01
N ASN A 155 0.86 -28.10 36.58
CA ASN A 155 1.65 -26.90 36.32
C ASN A 155 1.47 -25.79 37.38
N ALA A 156 0.89 -26.13 38.54
CA ALA A 156 0.49 -25.15 39.57
C ALA A 156 1.29 -25.24 40.90
N ASP A 157 2.25 -26.15 41.04
CA ASP A 157 3.14 -26.25 42.21
C ASP A 157 4.61 -26.10 41.77
N ASP A 158 5.12 -24.87 41.83
CA ASP A 158 6.47 -24.52 42.29
C ASP A 158 6.69 -23.00 42.17
N ASN A 159 6.10 -22.26 43.11
CA ASN A 159 6.59 -20.95 43.54
C ASN A 159 7.29 -21.17 44.88
N ASP A 160 8.62 -21.06 44.94
CA ASP A 160 9.29 -20.24 45.96
C ASP A 160 10.82 -20.28 45.82
N ILE A 161 11.43 -19.21 46.37
CA ILE A 161 12.84 -19.03 46.79
C ILE A 161 13.79 -18.30 45.81
N ALA A 162 13.83 -16.98 46.03
CA ALA A 162 15.01 -16.11 46.20
C ALA A 162 16.25 -16.28 45.29
N LEU A 163 16.55 -15.22 44.53
CA LEU A 163 17.90 -14.93 44.03
C LEU A 163 18.75 -14.29 45.13
N PRO A 164 19.96 -14.81 45.41
CA PRO A 164 21.08 -13.99 45.80
C PRO A 164 22.11 -13.85 44.66
N ASP A 165 22.91 -12.82 44.87
CA ASP A 165 23.88 -12.17 44.01
C ASP A 165 25.10 -13.01 43.60
N THR A 166 25.72 -12.54 42.50
CA THR A 166 27.17 -12.58 42.17
C THR A 166 27.93 -13.90 41.91
N THR A 167 28.71 -13.81 40.81
CA THR A 167 30.07 -14.35 40.58
C THR A 167 30.32 -15.84 40.31
N SER A 168 30.88 -16.05 39.11
CA SER A 168 31.86 -17.07 38.67
C SER A 168 31.65 -18.53 39.07
N LEU A 169 31.66 -19.43 38.09
CA LEU A 169 32.84 -20.24 37.78
C LEU A 169 32.54 -21.23 36.66
N GLN A 170 33.56 -21.33 35.81
CA GLN A 170 33.83 -22.33 34.81
C GLN A 170 33.73 -23.77 35.39
N ASP A 171 33.64 -24.72 34.47
CA ASP A 171 34.08 -26.12 34.63
C ASP A 171 33.19 -27.03 35.48
N ILE A 172 32.17 -27.61 34.84
CA ILE A 172 31.94 -29.06 34.97
C ILE A 172 31.75 -29.60 33.56
N GLU A 173 32.88 -29.96 32.96
CA GLU A 173 33.01 -30.83 31.79
C GLU A 173 32.67 -32.28 32.18
N ASN A 174 32.24 -33.04 31.16
CA ASN A 174 32.41 -34.49 30.98
C ASN A 174 31.70 -35.46 31.96
N GLU A 175 30.77 -36.26 31.43
CA GLU A 175 30.89 -37.74 31.31
C GLU A 175 29.55 -38.36 30.88
N GLU A 176 29.49 -38.69 29.59
CA GLU A 176 29.13 -40.00 29.00
C GLU A 176 28.08 -40.92 29.69
N ASP A 177 27.10 -41.28 28.86
CA ASP A 177 26.73 -42.65 28.46
C ASP A 177 25.36 -43.27 28.83
N GLU A 178 24.77 -43.80 27.76
CA GLU A 178 23.88 -44.95 27.64
C GLU A 178 22.43 -44.85 28.13
N LEU A 179 21.52 -44.49 27.21
CA LEU A 179 20.24 -45.19 27.07
C LEU A 179 19.90 -45.33 25.58
N ASP A 180 19.95 -46.59 25.14
CA ASP A 180 19.93 -47.06 23.75
C ASP A 180 18.50 -47.18 23.18
N ASP A 181 18.49 -47.22 21.85
CA ASP A 181 17.41 -47.31 20.87
C ASP A 181 16.16 -48.15 21.23
N ASP A 182 14.99 -47.58 20.97
CA ASP A 182 13.98 -48.20 20.10
C ASP A 182 12.72 -47.32 20.04
N LEU A 183 12.67 -46.38 19.10
CA LEU A 183 11.43 -45.89 18.44
C LEU A 183 11.83 -45.00 17.26
N ALA A 184 12.38 -45.63 16.22
CA ALA A 184 12.65 -45.02 14.93
C ALA A 184 11.34 -44.52 14.29
N TYR A 185 11.03 -43.24 14.48
CA TYR A 185 10.26 -42.50 13.48
C TYR A 185 11.17 -42.32 12.27
N THR A 186 10.85 -43.00 11.18
CA THR A 186 11.45 -42.83 9.88
C THR A 186 11.52 -41.33 9.54
N GLN A 187 12.73 -40.77 9.61
CA GLN A 187 13.05 -39.49 8.97
C GLN A 187 12.84 -39.67 7.48
N VAL A 188 11.71 -39.17 6.96
CA VAL A 188 11.61 -38.83 5.55
C VAL A 188 12.59 -37.66 5.36
N PRO A 189 13.62 -37.79 4.51
CA PRO A 189 14.49 -36.65 4.21
C PRO A 189 13.61 -35.55 3.63
N LEU A 190 13.58 -34.38 4.27
CA LEU A 190 13.13 -33.17 3.61
C LEU A 190 14.11 -32.90 2.46
N GLU A 191 13.77 -33.34 1.25
CA GLU A 191 14.42 -32.87 0.05
C GLU A 191 14.36 -31.34 0.05
N SER A 192 15.52 -30.69 0.11
CA SER A 192 15.69 -29.24 -0.01
C SER A 192 15.28 -28.70 -1.40
N ALA A 193 14.70 -29.53 -2.26
CA ALA A 193 14.25 -29.19 -3.61
C ALA A 193 12.93 -28.39 -3.66
N TYR A 194 12.15 -28.40 -2.57
CA TYR A 194 10.84 -27.74 -2.47
C TYR A 194 10.83 -26.60 -1.43
N SER A 195 11.81 -25.70 -1.49
CA SER A 195 11.55 -24.34 -0.99
C SER A 195 10.54 -23.68 -1.95
N PRO A 196 9.36 -23.24 -1.48
CA PRO A 196 8.36 -22.60 -2.32
C PRO A 196 8.88 -21.20 -2.68
N HIS A 197 9.82 -21.11 -3.62
CA HIS A 197 10.04 -19.86 -4.33
C HIS A 197 8.72 -19.53 -5.03
N PRO A 198 8.05 -18.43 -4.67
CA PRO A 198 6.65 -18.23 -5.05
C PRO A 198 6.41 -18.17 -6.57
N ASN A 199 7.48 -17.93 -7.34
CA ASN A 199 7.46 -17.85 -8.80
C ASN A 199 7.46 -19.21 -9.51
N LYS A 200 7.86 -20.30 -8.83
CA LYS A 200 7.74 -21.67 -9.37
C LYS A 200 6.26 -22.01 -9.61
N VAL A 201 5.38 -21.51 -8.74
CA VAL A 201 3.93 -21.77 -8.79
C VAL A 201 3.30 -21.03 -9.98
N ASP A 202 3.77 -19.84 -10.32
CA ASP A 202 3.24 -19.07 -11.47
C ASP A 202 3.54 -19.75 -12.82
N PHE A 203 4.73 -20.34 -12.96
CA PHE A 203 5.14 -21.07 -14.16
C PHE A 203 4.46 -22.44 -14.28
N ALA A 204 4.30 -23.14 -13.16
CA ALA A 204 3.67 -24.46 -13.13
C ALA A 204 2.14 -24.40 -13.15
N ASN A 205 1.53 -23.21 -13.06
CA ASN A 205 0.09 -23.02 -13.10
C ASN A 205 -0.34 -22.63 -14.53
N PRO A 206 -1.06 -23.49 -15.27
CA PRO A 206 -1.46 -23.21 -16.66
C PRO A 206 -2.38 -22.00 -16.80
N GLU A 207 -3.11 -21.62 -15.73
CA GLU A 207 -3.96 -20.42 -15.74
C GLU A 207 -3.16 -19.13 -15.55
N VAL A 208 -1.93 -19.22 -15.04
CA VAL A 208 -1.04 -18.06 -14.80
C VAL A 208 0.04 -17.99 -15.87
N SER A 209 0.64 -19.12 -16.24
CA SER A 209 1.80 -19.20 -17.14
C SER A 209 1.54 -18.59 -18.52
N LYS A 210 0.32 -18.73 -19.04
CA LYS A 210 -0.12 -18.13 -20.32
C LYS A 210 -0.10 -16.59 -20.34
N HIS A 211 -0.10 -15.97 -19.16
CA HIS A 211 -0.08 -14.51 -19.03
C HIS A 211 1.32 -13.92 -18.85
N LEU A 212 2.34 -14.75 -18.64
CA LEU A 212 3.70 -14.27 -18.40
C LEU A 212 4.31 -13.62 -19.65
N GLN A 213 4.83 -12.41 -19.48
CA GLN A 213 5.64 -11.70 -20.48
C GLN A 213 7.11 -11.66 -20.06
N PHE A 214 7.99 -12.19 -20.90
CA PHE A 214 9.41 -12.37 -20.58
C PHE A 214 10.35 -11.36 -21.24
N TYR A 215 9.83 -10.59 -22.21
CA TYR A 215 10.61 -9.71 -23.06
C TYR A 215 10.10 -8.27 -22.94
N PRO A 216 10.98 -7.27 -22.99
CA PRO A 216 10.56 -5.88 -23.17
C PRO A 216 9.67 -5.72 -24.41
N GLU A 217 8.79 -4.73 -24.39
CA GLU A 217 7.88 -4.44 -25.49
C GLU A 217 8.05 -2.98 -25.97
N GLU A 218 8.19 -2.81 -27.27
CA GLU A 218 8.04 -1.53 -27.95
C GLU A 218 6.65 -1.51 -28.60
N THR A 219 5.79 -0.66 -28.06
CA THR A 219 4.43 -0.47 -28.53
C THR A 219 4.26 0.93 -29.12
N THR A 220 3.51 1.00 -30.22
CA THR A 220 2.99 2.27 -30.78
C THR A 220 1.62 2.63 -30.19
N GLY A 221 1.00 1.70 -29.46
CA GLY A 221 -0.24 1.88 -28.72
C GLY A 221 -0.01 2.39 -27.29
N PRO A 222 -1.08 2.47 -26.47
CA PRO A 222 -0.96 2.98 -25.11
C PRO A 222 -0.03 2.13 -24.25
N VAL A 223 0.71 2.78 -23.36
CA VAL A 223 1.55 2.15 -22.34
C VAL A 223 0.69 1.86 -21.11
N SER A 224 0.61 0.58 -20.73
CA SER A 224 -0.13 0.12 -19.54
C SER A 224 0.69 -0.77 -18.61
N GLU A 225 1.78 -1.36 -19.11
CA GLU A 225 2.56 -2.40 -18.45
C GLU A 225 4.03 -2.01 -18.23
N VAL A 226 4.66 -2.57 -17.19
CA VAL A 226 6.04 -2.22 -16.82
C VAL A 226 7.09 -2.64 -17.85
N TRP A 227 6.84 -3.72 -18.61
CA TRP A 227 7.74 -4.17 -19.68
C TRP A 227 7.67 -3.31 -20.95
N GLN A 228 6.68 -2.41 -21.05
CA GLN A 228 6.58 -1.40 -22.11
C GLN A 228 7.33 -0.11 -21.73
N ALA A 229 7.64 0.06 -20.44
CA ALA A 229 8.27 1.25 -19.89
C ALA A 229 9.81 1.15 -19.91
N GLU A 230 10.49 2.26 -19.63
CA GLU A 230 11.95 2.35 -19.78
C GLU A 230 12.72 1.45 -18.81
N ARG A 231 12.18 1.16 -17.62
CA ARG A 231 12.90 0.42 -16.58
C ARG A 231 13.40 -0.94 -17.05
N TRP A 232 12.60 -1.68 -17.81
CA TRP A 232 13.01 -2.98 -18.34
C TRP A 232 14.12 -2.87 -19.40
N LYS A 233 14.23 -1.73 -20.07
CA LYS A 233 15.24 -1.44 -21.10
C LYS A 233 16.57 -0.96 -20.50
N GLU A 234 16.59 -0.57 -19.23
CA GLU A 234 17.80 -0.20 -18.49
C GLU A 234 18.65 -1.41 -18.09
N PHE A 235 18.03 -2.59 -17.98
CA PHE A 235 18.75 -3.84 -17.74
C PHE A 235 19.55 -4.23 -18.98
N LYS A 236 20.76 -4.78 -18.77
CA LYS A 236 21.53 -5.33 -19.88
C LYS A 236 20.77 -6.51 -20.50
N PRO A 237 20.92 -6.78 -21.81
CA PRO A 237 20.29 -7.94 -22.42
C PRO A 237 20.59 -9.27 -21.71
N SER A 238 21.79 -9.41 -21.12
CA SER A 238 22.18 -10.58 -20.32
C SER A 238 21.56 -10.65 -18.91
N GLU A 239 20.96 -9.55 -18.44
CA GLU A 239 20.19 -9.47 -17.21
C GLU A 239 18.68 -9.68 -17.46
N LEU A 240 18.26 -9.73 -18.73
CA LEU A 240 16.91 -10.06 -19.20
C LEU A 240 16.84 -11.52 -19.69
N THR A 241 15.66 -11.97 -20.12
CA THR A 241 15.49 -13.31 -20.71
C THR A 241 16.39 -13.46 -21.93
N PRO A 242 17.46 -14.28 -21.87
CA PRO A 242 18.57 -14.20 -22.83
C PRO A 242 18.31 -15.04 -24.09
N MET A 243 17.22 -15.80 -24.13
CA MET A 243 16.97 -16.77 -25.18
C MET A 243 15.53 -16.80 -25.66
N TYR A 244 15.37 -17.33 -26.87
CA TYR A 244 14.10 -17.71 -27.47
C TYR A 244 14.15 -19.18 -27.87
N ALA A 245 13.10 -19.93 -27.55
CA ALA A 245 12.96 -21.34 -27.94
C ALA A 245 11.94 -21.50 -29.07
N CYS A 246 12.31 -22.22 -30.13
CA CYS A 246 11.43 -22.61 -31.22
C CYS A 246 11.59 -24.10 -31.52
N GLY A 247 10.64 -24.92 -31.07
CA GLY A 247 10.80 -26.36 -31.11
C GLY A 247 12.03 -26.79 -30.30
N PRO A 248 12.86 -27.74 -30.75
CA PRO A 248 14.03 -28.21 -30.00
C PRO A 248 15.19 -27.21 -29.98
N ARG A 249 15.11 -26.11 -30.74
CA ARG A 249 16.20 -25.13 -30.87
C ARG A 249 16.02 -23.97 -29.90
N GLN A 250 17.10 -23.64 -29.21
CA GLN A 250 17.21 -22.45 -28.39
C GLN A 250 18.23 -21.49 -29.02
N PHE A 251 17.83 -20.24 -29.19
CA PHE A 251 18.63 -19.15 -29.74
C PHE A 251 18.96 -18.19 -28.61
N TYR A 252 20.21 -18.17 -28.17
CA TYR A 252 20.68 -17.25 -27.14
C TYR A 252 21.21 -15.97 -27.78
N ILE A 253 21.13 -14.86 -27.04
CA ILE A 253 21.92 -13.67 -27.35
C ILE A 253 23.42 -14.01 -27.37
N ASP A 254 24.19 -13.22 -28.10
CA ASP A 254 25.65 -13.35 -28.22
C ASP A 254 26.11 -14.70 -28.80
N GLU A 255 25.22 -15.42 -29.51
CA GLU A 255 25.50 -16.66 -30.23
C GLU A 255 25.20 -16.51 -31.72
N VAL A 256 26.04 -17.07 -32.60
CA VAL A 256 25.75 -17.06 -34.03
C VAL A 256 24.51 -17.91 -34.34
N ALA A 257 23.63 -17.39 -35.20
CA ALA A 257 22.47 -18.09 -35.73
C ALA A 257 22.32 -17.86 -37.24
N ILE A 258 21.63 -18.77 -37.92
CA ILE A 258 21.24 -18.62 -39.33
C ILE A 258 19.75 -18.35 -39.42
N LEU A 259 19.38 -17.31 -40.16
CA LEU A 259 18.01 -16.99 -40.53
C LEU A 259 17.53 -17.82 -41.73
N LYS A 260 16.23 -17.93 -41.94
CA LYS A 260 15.59 -18.65 -43.06
C LYS A 260 16.02 -18.14 -44.45
N ASN A 261 16.44 -16.89 -44.53
CA ASN A 261 16.96 -16.28 -45.75
C ASN A 261 18.48 -16.55 -45.97
N GLY A 262 19.12 -17.33 -45.10
CA GLY A 262 20.54 -17.68 -45.14
C GLY A 262 21.49 -16.67 -44.49
N TRP A 263 20.98 -15.59 -43.90
CA TRP A 263 21.85 -14.62 -43.19
C TRP A 263 22.41 -15.21 -41.91
N LEU A 264 23.72 -15.04 -41.70
CA LEU A 264 24.40 -15.28 -40.43
C LEU A 264 24.30 -14.03 -39.57
N VAL A 265 23.81 -14.18 -38.34
CA VAL A 265 23.57 -13.07 -37.41
C VAL A 265 23.95 -13.47 -35.99
N ILE A 266 24.22 -12.47 -35.14
CA ILE A 266 24.28 -12.63 -33.68
C ILE A 266 23.15 -11.77 -33.10
N PRO A 267 22.15 -12.37 -32.43
CA PRO A 267 21.15 -11.60 -31.71
C PRO A 267 21.80 -10.98 -30.46
N THR A 268 21.53 -9.70 -30.22
CA THR A 268 22.06 -8.93 -29.09
C THR A 268 20.99 -8.64 -28.04
N ALA A 269 19.71 -8.66 -28.42
CA ALA A 269 18.57 -8.52 -27.51
C ALA A 269 17.31 -9.14 -28.11
N TRP A 270 16.44 -9.68 -27.25
CA TRP A 270 15.09 -10.13 -27.60
C TRP A 270 14.06 -9.10 -27.14
N ILE A 271 13.15 -8.73 -28.03
CA ILE A 271 12.20 -7.63 -27.80
C ILE A 271 10.92 -7.85 -28.60
N LYS A 272 9.78 -7.51 -28.00
CA LYS A 272 8.48 -7.59 -28.65
C LYS A 272 8.18 -6.27 -29.36
N ARG A 273 7.84 -6.34 -30.65
CA ARG A 273 7.45 -5.19 -31.48
C ARG A 273 6.13 -5.51 -32.18
N GLU A 274 5.15 -4.63 -32.04
CA GLU A 274 3.83 -4.79 -32.68
C GLU A 274 3.17 -6.16 -32.39
N GLY A 275 3.34 -6.67 -31.17
CA GLY A 275 2.79 -7.97 -30.76
C GLY A 275 3.66 -9.19 -31.12
N ALA A 276 4.68 -9.04 -31.98
CA ALA A 276 5.56 -10.12 -32.41
C ALA A 276 6.92 -10.09 -31.70
N LEU A 277 7.44 -11.25 -31.31
CA LEU A 277 8.81 -11.35 -30.78
C LEU A 277 9.83 -11.15 -31.92
N CYS A 278 10.78 -10.27 -31.69
CA CYS A 278 11.87 -9.91 -32.59
C CYS A 278 13.21 -10.02 -31.83
N ALA A 279 14.30 -10.07 -32.60
CA ALA A 279 15.65 -9.89 -32.08
C ALA A 279 16.33 -8.73 -32.79
N ASP A 280 17.04 -7.92 -32.03
CA ASP A 280 18.06 -7.02 -32.57
C ASP A 280 19.32 -7.84 -32.81
N CYS A 281 19.93 -7.66 -33.97
CA CYS A 281 20.98 -8.55 -34.48
C CYS A 281 22.08 -7.76 -35.17
N VAL A 282 23.32 -8.19 -35.01
CA VAL A 282 24.43 -7.79 -35.87
C VAL A 282 24.73 -8.86 -36.89
N GLN A 283 25.08 -8.48 -38.11
CA GLN A 283 25.37 -9.42 -39.19
C GLN A 283 26.77 -10.03 -39.03
N VAL A 284 26.91 -11.32 -39.33
CA VAL A 284 28.19 -12.03 -39.38
C VAL A 284 28.51 -12.40 -40.83
N MET A 285 29.74 -12.14 -41.25
CA MET A 285 30.20 -12.41 -42.62
C MET A 285 31.45 -13.27 -42.59
N PRO A 286 31.44 -14.46 -43.22
CA PRO A 286 32.65 -15.23 -43.46
C PRO A 286 33.61 -14.47 -44.37
N ALA A 287 34.90 -14.39 -44.01
CA ALA A 287 35.96 -13.82 -44.83
C ALA A 287 37.22 -14.70 -44.82
N GLU A 288 38.15 -14.50 -45.77
CA GLU A 288 39.37 -15.32 -45.92
C GLU A 288 40.25 -15.34 -44.66
N GLY A 289 40.24 -14.26 -43.86
CA GLY A 289 41.01 -14.14 -42.62
C GLY A 289 40.27 -14.53 -41.34
N GLY A 290 39.07 -15.13 -41.44
CA GLY A 290 38.17 -15.40 -40.33
C GLY A 290 36.86 -14.62 -40.45
N TRP A 291 35.87 -15.00 -39.65
CA TRP A 291 34.55 -14.37 -39.67
C TRP A 291 34.62 -12.98 -39.04
N VAL A 292 33.84 -12.03 -39.57
CA VAL A 292 33.76 -10.66 -39.07
C VAL A 292 32.34 -10.33 -38.61
N ILE A 293 32.25 -9.46 -37.60
CA ILE A 293 30.99 -8.97 -37.05
C ILE A 293 30.76 -7.55 -37.57
N GLY A 294 29.60 -7.31 -38.18
CA GLY A 294 29.19 -5.98 -38.62
C GLY A 294 28.79 -5.08 -37.44
N THR A 295 28.81 -3.77 -37.66
CA THR A 295 28.43 -2.78 -36.64
C THR A 295 26.96 -2.35 -36.71
N GLN A 296 26.32 -2.56 -37.86
CA GLN A 296 24.92 -2.21 -38.07
C GLN A 296 24.01 -3.21 -37.37
N VAL A 297 23.09 -2.68 -36.56
CA VAL A 297 22.02 -3.46 -35.94
C VAL A 297 20.82 -3.54 -36.90
N TYR A 298 20.31 -4.75 -37.08
CA TYR A 298 19.11 -5.08 -37.85
C TYR A 298 18.10 -5.76 -36.93
N SER A 299 16.82 -5.55 -37.16
CA SER A 299 15.77 -6.26 -36.43
C SER A 299 15.14 -7.35 -37.28
N PHE A 300 15.03 -8.55 -36.73
CA PHE A 300 14.39 -9.69 -37.39
C PHE A 300 13.35 -10.34 -36.47
N ALA A 301 12.21 -10.74 -37.06
CA ALA A 301 11.22 -11.51 -36.32
C ALA A 301 11.81 -12.85 -35.86
N ALA A 302 11.47 -13.30 -34.65
CA ALA A 302 11.94 -14.57 -34.07
C ALA A 302 11.60 -15.77 -34.96
N SER A 303 10.49 -15.68 -35.70
CA SER A 303 10.07 -16.70 -36.69
C SER A 303 11.01 -16.86 -37.89
N GLN A 304 11.97 -15.95 -38.09
CA GLN A 304 13.00 -16.06 -39.14
C GLN A 304 14.20 -16.89 -38.71
N PHE A 305 14.39 -17.18 -37.42
CA PHE A 305 15.53 -17.97 -36.95
C PHE A 305 15.34 -19.45 -37.32
N ALA A 306 16.33 -20.03 -38.01
CA ALA A 306 16.25 -21.38 -38.56
C ALA A 306 17.19 -22.37 -37.84
N TYR A 307 18.45 -21.98 -37.68
CA TYR A 307 19.52 -22.83 -37.12
C TYR A 307 20.30 -22.06 -36.04
N ASN A 308 20.53 -22.70 -34.89
CA ASN A 308 21.21 -22.09 -33.76
C ASN A 308 22.74 -22.28 -33.83
N TYR A 309 23.46 -21.80 -32.83
CA TYR A 309 24.92 -21.89 -32.80
C TYR A 309 25.47 -23.31 -32.94
N HIS A 310 24.84 -24.31 -32.32
CA HIS A 310 25.29 -25.70 -32.41
C HIS A 310 25.10 -26.25 -33.83
N ASP A 311 23.97 -25.97 -34.47
CA ASP A 311 23.75 -26.32 -35.88
C ASP A 311 24.83 -25.67 -36.78
N VAL A 312 25.22 -24.41 -36.49
CA VAL A 312 26.25 -23.68 -37.24
C VAL A 312 27.62 -24.32 -37.06
N VAL A 313 28.04 -24.59 -35.81
CA VAL A 313 29.30 -25.25 -35.47
C VAL A 313 29.42 -26.62 -36.14
N GLU A 314 28.33 -27.39 -36.13
CA GLU A 314 28.27 -28.68 -36.83
C GLU A 314 28.44 -28.49 -38.35
N SER A 315 27.80 -27.47 -38.93
CA SER A 315 27.88 -27.20 -40.37
C SER A 315 29.27 -26.75 -40.84
N VAL A 316 30.05 -26.06 -39.99
CA VAL A 316 31.42 -25.61 -40.31
C VAL A 316 32.50 -26.63 -39.93
N GLY A 317 32.12 -27.72 -39.24
CA GLY A 317 33.02 -28.81 -38.86
C GLY A 317 33.92 -28.51 -37.66
N GLY A 318 33.51 -27.60 -36.76
CA GLY A 318 34.28 -27.23 -35.56
C GLY A 318 34.05 -25.80 -35.07
N GLU A 319 34.98 -25.25 -34.30
CA GLU A 319 34.88 -23.89 -33.77
C GLU A 319 34.92 -22.82 -34.88
N ILE A 320 34.12 -21.76 -34.69
CA ILE A 320 34.10 -20.59 -35.58
C ILE A 320 35.40 -19.81 -35.39
N LYS A 321 36.17 -19.62 -36.47
CA LYS A 321 37.40 -18.82 -36.46
C LYS A 321 37.09 -17.36 -36.76
N TRP A 322 37.27 -16.49 -35.78
CA TRP A 322 37.11 -15.05 -35.91
C TRP A 322 38.37 -14.38 -36.46
N ALA A 323 38.21 -13.26 -37.17
CA ALA A 323 39.35 -12.45 -37.60
C ALA A 323 40.08 -11.81 -36.39
N GLU A 324 41.40 -11.68 -36.45
CA GLU A 324 42.23 -11.18 -35.33
C GLU A 324 41.82 -9.78 -34.82
N SER A 325 41.18 -8.96 -35.67
CA SER A 325 40.71 -7.62 -35.32
C SER A 325 39.34 -7.60 -34.62
N ILE A 326 38.71 -8.76 -34.40
CA ILE A 326 37.35 -8.87 -33.85
C ILE A 326 37.40 -9.48 -32.46
N GLU A 327 36.91 -8.72 -31.48
CA GLU A 327 36.61 -9.24 -30.15
C GLU A 327 35.21 -9.87 -30.18
N ALA A 328 35.17 -11.18 -30.45
CA ALA A 328 33.91 -11.91 -30.52
C ALA A 328 33.35 -12.21 -29.11
N PRO A 329 32.02 -12.22 -28.94
CA PRO A 329 31.40 -12.67 -27.70
C PRO A 329 31.79 -14.12 -27.37
N LYS A 330 31.76 -14.48 -26.08
CA LYS A 330 32.02 -15.85 -25.64
C LYS A 330 30.86 -16.77 -26.07
N MET A 331 31.16 -17.74 -26.92
CA MET A 331 30.22 -18.73 -27.46
C MET A 331 30.68 -20.17 -27.14
N PRO A 332 29.78 -21.09 -26.78
CA PRO A 332 28.37 -20.87 -26.48
C PRO A 332 28.18 -19.89 -25.31
N ASN A 333 27.01 -19.26 -25.24
CA ASN A 333 26.72 -18.26 -24.22
C ASN A 333 26.89 -18.88 -22.81
N PRO A 334 27.60 -18.25 -21.86
CA PRO A 334 27.78 -18.80 -20.51
C PRO A 334 26.48 -19.14 -19.78
N LEU A 335 25.38 -18.43 -20.07
CA LEU A 335 24.07 -18.69 -19.49
C LEU A 335 23.46 -20.02 -19.96
N ARG A 336 23.93 -20.57 -21.09
CA ARG A 336 23.53 -21.90 -21.57
C ARG A 336 24.03 -23.01 -20.65
N GLU A 337 25.24 -22.86 -20.09
CA GLU A 337 25.78 -23.82 -19.10
C GLU A 337 24.91 -23.85 -17.83
N LEU A 338 24.44 -22.68 -17.37
CA LEU A 338 23.55 -22.55 -16.21
C LEU A 338 22.17 -23.19 -16.46
N ALA A 339 21.71 -23.15 -17.72
CA ALA A 339 20.43 -23.67 -18.14
C ALA A 339 20.40 -25.21 -18.25
N GLN A 340 21.56 -25.86 -18.41
CA GLN A 340 21.69 -27.33 -18.53
C GLN A 340 20.77 -27.97 -19.59
N GLY A 341 20.47 -27.22 -20.67
CA GLY A 341 19.57 -27.65 -21.73
C GLY A 341 18.09 -27.30 -21.54
N ASP A 342 17.70 -26.81 -20.36
CA ASP A 342 16.35 -26.27 -20.09
C ASP A 342 16.19 -24.87 -20.69
N ASP A 343 14.95 -24.39 -20.87
CA ASP A 343 14.70 -23.00 -21.27
C ASP A 343 15.00 -22.05 -20.09
N LEU A 344 15.71 -20.94 -20.32
CA LEU A 344 16.10 -20.00 -19.27
C LEU A 344 15.29 -18.70 -19.35
N TYR A 345 14.60 -18.35 -18.26
CA TYR A 345 13.76 -17.14 -18.14
C TYR A 345 14.22 -16.23 -17.00
N VAL A 346 14.01 -14.92 -17.15
CA VAL A 346 14.18 -13.94 -16.07
C VAL A 346 12.81 -13.51 -15.53
N VAL A 347 12.67 -13.57 -14.21
CA VAL A 347 11.47 -13.11 -13.50
C VAL A 347 11.80 -11.87 -12.67
N MET A 348 11.05 -10.81 -12.95
CA MET A 348 11.11 -9.53 -12.28
C MET A 348 10.21 -9.57 -11.04
N VAL A 349 10.81 -9.44 -9.86
CA VAL A 349 10.17 -9.51 -8.55
C VAL A 349 10.29 -8.18 -7.80
N PRO A 350 9.35 -7.23 -7.97
CA PRO A 350 9.25 -6.12 -7.04
C PRO A 350 9.07 -6.65 -5.61
N ILE A 351 9.81 -6.07 -4.66
CA ILE A 351 9.78 -6.47 -3.25
C ILE A 351 9.17 -5.35 -2.44
N TRP A 352 8.31 -5.73 -1.50
CA TRP A 352 7.65 -4.83 -0.58
C TRP A 352 7.96 -5.25 0.85
N ALA A 353 8.20 -4.28 1.72
CA ALA A 353 8.28 -4.47 3.16
C ALA A 353 7.32 -3.50 3.85
N ASP A 354 6.70 -3.93 4.95
CA ASP A 354 5.82 -3.05 5.73
C ASP A 354 5.64 -3.54 7.14
N ASP A 355 5.20 -2.62 8.01
CA ASP A 355 4.82 -2.97 9.36
C ASP A 355 3.34 -3.34 9.50
N VAL A 356 3.11 -4.53 10.02
CA VAL A 356 1.77 -5.01 10.35
C VAL A 356 1.65 -5.27 11.84
N SER A 357 0.45 -5.09 12.37
CA SER A 357 0.14 -5.52 13.74
C SER A 357 -0.43 -6.93 13.71
N GLY A 358 0.10 -7.81 14.56
CA GLY A 358 -0.43 -9.15 14.79
C GLY A 358 -1.76 -9.18 15.57
N ASN A 359 -2.31 -8.02 15.95
CA ASN A 359 -3.56 -7.89 16.70
C ASN A 359 -4.59 -7.03 15.94
N LYS A 360 -5.89 -7.16 16.31
CA LYS A 360 -6.98 -6.28 15.79
C LYS A 360 -6.72 -4.77 16.02
N SER A 361 -5.85 -4.40 16.96
CA SER A 361 -5.45 -3.01 17.24
C SER A 361 -3.98 -2.78 16.87
N LYS A 362 -3.69 -1.73 16.09
CA LYS A 362 -2.36 -1.38 15.55
C LYS A 362 -1.23 -1.14 16.58
N GLN A 363 -1.51 -1.17 17.88
CA GLN A 363 -0.56 -0.75 18.93
C GLN A 363 0.27 -1.88 19.55
N TYR A 364 -0.14 -3.14 19.42
CA TYR A 364 0.52 -4.27 20.08
C TYR A 364 0.92 -5.32 19.03
N ASN A 365 2.06 -6.00 19.26
CA ASN A 365 2.57 -7.09 18.43
C ASN A 365 2.98 -6.70 16.99
N LYS A 366 3.89 -5.73 16.85
CA LYS A 366 4.42 -5.26 15.55
C LYS A 366 5.25 -6.35 14.87
N HIS A 367 4.98 -6.61 13.61
CA HIS A 367 5.78 -7.46 12.72
C HIS A 367 6.20 -6.66 11.50
N ILE A 368 7.37 -6.98 10.94
CA ILE A 368 7.82 -6.50 9.64
C ILE A 368 7.61 -7.63 8.65
N ASN A 369 6.67 -7.45 7.73
CA ASN A 369 6.38 -8.42 6.67
C ASN A 369 7.13 -8.06 5.40
N MET A 370 7.52 -9.09 4.64
CA MET A 370 7.99 -8.97 3.27
C MET A 370 7.08 -9.73 2.32
N TYR A 371 6.69 -9.05 1.24
CA TYR A 371 5.97 -9.62 0.12
C TYR A 371 6.74 -9.38 -1.18
N LEU A 372 6.44 -10.20 -2.19
CA LEU A 372 6.84 -9.96 -3.57
C LEU A 372 5.65 -10.16 -4.52
N ALA A 373 5.79 -9.68 -5.75
CA ALA A 373 4.88 -9.98 -6.85
C ALA A 373 5.69 -10.32 -8.10
N ASN A 374 5.10 -11.02 -9.06
CA ASN A 374 5.75 -11.36 -10.33
C ASN A 374 5.38 -10.33 -11.39
N SER A 375 6.22 -9.32 -11.61
CA SER A 375 5.91 -8.21 -12.53
C SER A 375 5.98 -8.57 -14.02
N ASN A 376 6.25 -9.84 -14.35
CA ASN A 376 6.04 -10.38 -15.70
C ASN A 376 4.55 -10.64 -16.00
N LEU A 377 3.66 -10.47 -15.03
CA LEU A 377 2.22 -10.56 -15.21
C LEU A 377 1.57 -9.19 -15.48
N PRO A 378 0.48 -9.14 -16.24
CA PRO A 378 -0.26 -7.90 -16.49
C PRO A 378 -0.64 -7.17 -15.19
N GLY A 379 -0.49 -5.86 -15.17
CA GLY A 379 -0.80 -5.00 -14.03
C GLY A 379 -2.25 -5.11 -13.56
N GLN A 380 -3.18 -5.48 -14.46
CA GLN A 380 -4.57 -5.77 -14.08
C GLN A 380 -4.69 -7.04 -13.21
N LEU A 381 -3.84 -8.04 -13.45
CA LEU A 381 -3.75 -9.23 -12.60
C LEU A 381 -3.06 -8.90 -11.29
N LEU A 382 -1.95 -8.15 -11.32
CA LEU A 382 -1.19 -7.77 -10.12
C LEU A 382 -1.97 -6.88 -9.14
N GLN A 383 -3.05 -6.24 -9.59
CA GLN A 383 -4.00 -5.55 -8.72
C GLN A 383 -4.96 -6.49 -7.98
N GLN A 384 -4.82 -7.79 -8.17
CA GLN A 384 -5.51 -8.82 -7.40
C GLN A 384 -4.55 -9.40 -6.38
N GLU A 385 -5.09 -9.63 -5.22
CA GLU A 385 -4.34 -10.06 -4.07
C GLU A 385 -3.82 -11.50 -4.23
N TYR A 386 -4.45 -12.25 -5.13
CA TYR A 386 -4.02 -13.56 -5.61
C TYR A 386 -2.56 -13.58 -6.07
N PHE A 387 -1.99 -12.46 -6.54
CA PHE A 387 -0.61 -12.40 -7.04
C PHE A 387 0.39 -11.84 -6.02
N VAL A 388 -0.06 -11.57 -4.80
CA VAL A 388 0.82 -11.25 -3.68
C VAL A 388 1.44 -12.54 -3.16
N ARG A 389 2.75 -12.53 -2.96
CA ARG A 389 3.51 -13.67 -2.46
C ARG A 389 4.20 -13.30 -1.16
N PHE A 390 3.97 -14.09 -0.13
CA PHE A 390 4.67 -13.96 1.15
C PHE A 390 6.11 -14.45 1.04
N VAL A 391 7.03 -13.69 1.65
CA VAL A 391 8.45 -14.03 1.71
C VAL A 391 8.85 -14.32 3.15
N SER A 392 8.66 -13.36 4.04
CA SER A 392 9.05 -13.49 5.45
C SER A 392 8.26 -12.53 6.35
N THR A 393 8.25 -12.83 7.64
CA THR A 393 7.74 -11.94 8.68
C THR A 393 8.63 -12.05 9.90
N SER A 394 8.83 -10.94 10.63
CA SER A 394 9.52 -11.00 11.91
C SER A 394 9.03 -9.94 12.88
N PRO A 395 8.81 -10.29 14.17
CA PRO A 395 8.63 -9.31 15.24
C PRO A 395 9.97 -8.75 15.75
N HIS A 396 11.10 -9.32 15.33
CA HIS A 396 12.44 -8.98 15.84
C HIS A 396 13.35 -8.42 14.76
N ALA A 397 13.35 -9.02 13.57
CA ALA A 397 14.18 -8.61 12.46
C ALA A 397 13.57 -7.41 11.73
N THR A 398 14.39 -6.39 11.57
CA THR A 398 14.12 -5.20 10.76
C THR A 398 14.04 -5.54 9.26
N SER A 399 13.51 -4.62 8.46
CA SER A 399 13.46 -4.84 7.01
C SER A 399 14.86 -5.02 6.39
N PRO A 400 15.91 -4.23 6.72
CA PRO A 400 17.26 -4.49 6.21
C PRO A 400 17.82 -5.88 6.55
N GLU A 401 17.58 -6.39 7.76
CA GLU A 401 18.04 -7.74 8.15
C GLU A 401 17.37 -8.84 7.32
N GLN A 402 16.06 -8.71 7.06
CA GLN A 402 15.36 -9.64 6.18
C GLN A 402 15.81 -9.48 4.71
N PHE A 403 16.10 -8.25 4.25
CA PHE A 403 16.63 -7.99 2.90
C PHE A 403 18.01 -8.61 2.69
N SER A 404 18.82 -8.75 3.75
CA SER A 404 20.13 -9.42 3.67
C SER A 404 19.99 -10.87 3.19
N ALA A 405 19.11 -11.65 3.84
CA ALA A 405 18.85 -13.02 3.45
C ALA A 405 18.21 -13.12 2.05
N LEU A 406 17.30 -12.20 1.73
CA LEU A 406 16.65 -12.17 0.42
C LEU A 406 17.62 -11.81 -0.71
N LYS A 407 18.55 -10.87 -0.48
CA LYS A 407 19.64 -10.52 -1.41
C LYS A 407 20.45 -11.76 -1.77
N GLU A 408 20.89 -12.53 -0.77
CA GLU A 408 21.67 -13.74 -0.98
C GLU A 408 20.89 -14.79 -1.80
N GLN A 409 19.61 -14.99 -1.49
CA GLN A 409 18.75 -15.90 -2.25
C GLN A 409 18.59 -15.46 -3.71
N ILE A 410 18.40 -14.17 -3.97
CA ILE A 410 18.25 -13.63 -5.32
C ILE A 410 19.57 -13.77 -6.10
N GLN A 411 20.70 -13.39 -5.50
CA GLN A 411 22.02 -13.49 -6.11
C GLN A 411 22.40 -14.96 -6.39
N ALA A 412 22.02 -15.89 -5.52
CA ALA A 412 22.24 -17.32 -5.75
C ALA A 412 21.54 -17.82 -7.03
N THR A 413 20.39 -17.23 -7.42
CA THR A 413 19.73 -17.60 -8.68
C THR A 413 20.51 -17.21 -9.93
N HIS A 414 21.47 -16.29 -9.83
CA HIS A 414 22.26 -15.82 -10.98
C HIS A 414 23.35 -16.82 -11.37
N SER A 415 23.81 -17.63 -10.42
CA SER A 415 24.79 -18.70 -10.63
C SER A 415 24.18 -20.10 -10.58
N ASN A 416 23.03 -20.25 -9.92
CA ASN A 416 22.26 -21.49 -9.87
C ASN A 416 20.77 -21.21 -10.10
N PRO A 417 20.35 -21.04 -11.38
CA PRO A 417 18.96 -20.75 -11.73
C PRO A 417 17.99 -21.79 -11.17
N ILE A 418 16.82 -21.32 -10.74
CA ILE A 418 15.82 -22.13 -10.08
C ILE A 418 15.16 -23.07 -11.09
N PRO A 419 15.25 -24.41 -10.95
CA PRO A 419 14.53 -25.34 -11.82
C PRO A 419 13.02 -25.26 -11.60
N CYS A 420 12.26 -25.28 -12.69
CA CYS A 420 10.82 -25.15 -12.73
C CYS A 420 10.25 -25.88 -13.97
N TYR A 421 8.92 -25.98 -14.04
CA TYR A 421 8.22 -26.51 -15.19
C TYR A 421 7.27 -25.43 -15.72
N ASN A 422 7.41 -25.09 -17.00
CA ASN A 422 6.52 -24.15 -17.67
C ASN A 422 5.29 -24.92 -18.19
N ALA A 423 4.15 -24.70 -17.54
CA ALA A 423 2.90 -25.37 -17.86
C ALA A 423 2.34 -24.98 -19.23
N GLU A 424 2.69 -23.80 -19.77
CA GLU A 424 2.27 -23.36 -21.10
C GLU A 424 3.05 -24.08 -22.20
N THR A 425 4.38 -24.18 -22.06
CA THR A 425 5.24 -24.79 -23.09
C THR A 425 5.41 -26.31 -22.88
N HIS A 426 4.93 -26.84 -21.77
CA HIS A 426 5.11 -28.22 -21.32
C HIS A 426 6.58 -28.67 -21.22
N ARG A 427 7.47 -27.74 -20.84
CA ARG A 427 8.91 -27.97 -20.78
C ARG A 427 9.50 -27.63 -19.43
N ASN A 428 10.57 -28.32 -19.09
CA ASN A 428 11.44 -27.90 -18.01
C ASN A 428 12.06 -26.56 -18.38
N CYS A 429 12.13 -25.68 -17.39
CA CYS A 429 12.72 -24.37 -17.52
C CYS A 429 13.47 -24.01 -16.24
N ARG A 430 14.31 -22.98 -16.33
CA ARG A 430 15.03 -22.42 -15.20
C ARG A 430 14.79 -20.93 -15.12
N ILE A 431 14.77 -20.42 -13.89
CA ILE A 431 14.40 -19.04 -13.62
C ILE A 431 15.49 -18.33 -12.84
N ILE A 432 15.81 -17.12 -13.29
CA ILE A 432 16.67 -16.14 -12.60
C ILE A 432 15.78 -15.04 -12.04
N LEU A 433 16.00 -14.64 -10.79
CA LEU A 433 15.25 -13.56 -10.14
C LEU A 433 15.97 -12.22 -10.23
N ARG A 434 15.22 -11.16 -10.48
CA ARG A 434 15.71 -9.76 -10.52
C ARG A 434 14.74 -8.83 -9.82
N VAL A 435 15.23 -7.80 -9.14
CA VAL A 435 14.41 -6.83 -8.41
C VAL A 435 14.30 -5.54 -9.25
N PRO A 436 13.16 -5.27 -9.91
CA PRO A 436 13.01 -4.07 -10.74
C PRO A 436 12.69 -2.81 -9.93
N SER A 437 12.08 -2.95 -8.74
CA SER A 437 11.60 -1.83 -7.92
C SER A 437 11.29 -2.24 -6.48
N LEU A 438 11.24 -1.23 -5.61
CA LEU A 438 10.90 -1.30 -4.18
C LEU A 438 9.67 -0.41 -3.90
N PRO A 439 8.45 -0.84 -4.26
CA PRO A 439 7.24 -0.16 -3.83
C PRO A 439 7.10 -0.30 -2.31
N ALA A 440 6.91 0.81 -1.60
CA ALA A 440 6.59 0.81 -0.18
C ALA A 440 6.03 2.18 0.24
N ASP A 441 5.64 2.33 1.50
CA ASP A 441 5.23 3.61 2.04
C ASP A 441 6.43 4.59 2.16
N ASN A 442 6.16 5.87 2.42
CA ASN A 442 7.23 6.89 2.43
C ASN A 442 8.33 6.66 3.49
N PRO A 443 8.00 6.35 4.77
CA PRO A 443 8.97 5.92 5.77
C PRO A 443 9.83 4.74 5.34
N GLN A 444 9.22 3.66 4.85
CA GLN A 444 9.93 2.46 4.45
C GLN A 444 10.83 2.71 3.23
N GLN A 445 10.35 3.43 2.20
CA GLN A 445 11.19 3.83 1.06
C GLN A 445 12.35 4.76 1.47
N SER A 446 12.18 5.56 2.53
CA SER A 446 13.27 6.37 3.09
C SER A 446 14.33 5.48 3.75
N GLU A 447 13.92 4.41 4.43
CA GLU A 447 14.83 3.44 5.02
C GLU A 447 15.56 2.63 3.95
N GLU A 448 14.84 2.15 2.93
CA GLU A 448 15.40 1.42 1.79
C GLU A 448 16.45 2.23 1.02
N ALA A 449 16.27 3.54 0.92
CA ALA A 449 17.20 4.47 0.29
C ALA A 449 18.33 4.97 1.22
N SER A 450 18.47 4.44 2.44
CA SER A 450 19.48 4.88 3.42
C SER A 450 19.42 6.40 3.69
N HIS A 451 18.20 6.94 3.77
CA HIS A 451 17.94 8.37 3.86
C HIS A 451 17.57 8.81 5.29
N MET A 452 18.23 9.89 5.75
CA MET A 452 18.10 10.45 7.10
C MET A 452 16.73 11.10 7.39
N GLY A 453 15.96 11.44 6.35
CA GLY A 453 14.66 12.10 6.48
C GLY A 453 14.71 13.61 6.27
N GLY A 454 13.54 14.25 6.34
CA GLY A 454 13.34 15.65 5.92
C GLY A 454 14.00 16.74 6.77
N ASN A 455 14.74 16.39 7.83
CA ASN A 455 15.50 17.36 8.64
C ASN A 455 16.97 17.51 8.18
N ALA A 456 17.41 16.73 7.20
CA ALA A 456 18.74 16.89 6.61
C ALA A 456 18.78 18.09 5.66
N ASN A 457 19.99 18.59 5.36
CA ASN A 457 20.18 19.63 4.35
C ASN A 457 19.69 19.13 2.99
N CYS A 458 19.97 17.88 2.63
CA CYS A 458 19.43 17.24 1.43
C CYS A 458 18.29 16.28 1.82
N GLY A 459 17.12 16.83 2.12
CA GLY A 459 15.99 16.09 2.72
C GLY A 459 15.21 15.17 1.77
N CYS A 460 15.59 15.07 0.50
CA CYS A 460 14.99 14.17 -0.48
C CYS A 460 15.76 12.86 -0.58
N ARG A 461 15.03 11.73 -0.55
CA ARG A 461 15.60 10.38 -0.72
C ARG A 461 16.07 10.09 -2.15
N ARG A 462 15.59 10.83 -3.15
CA ARG A 462 15.88 10.56 -4.57
C ARG A 462 16.89 11.53 -5.18
N CYS A 463 17.01 12.73 -4.63
CA CYS A 463 17.88 13.76 -5.18
C CYS A 463 18.58 14.57 -4.09
N LYS A 464 19.54 15.40 -4.51
CA LYS A 464 20.36 16.26 -3.67
C LYS A 464 19.78 17.67 -3.49
N ALA A 465 18.51 17.88 -3.85
CA ALA A 465 17.86 19.18 -3.63
C ALA A 465 17.75 19.48 -2.13
N GLY A 466 18.00 20.74 -1.79
CA GLY A 466 18.02 21.25 -0.43
C GLY A 466 19.25 22.14 -0.19
N GLY A 467 19.71 22.16 1.06
CA GLY A 467 20.81 22.98 1.55
C GLY A 467 20.49 23.53 2.93
N THR A 468 21.36 24.42 3.43
CA THR A 468 21.04 25.19 4.64
C THR A 468 19.86 26.13 4.39
N HIS A 469 19.34 26.75 5.45
CA HIS A 469 18.25 27.71 5.30
C HIS A 469 18.63 28.89 4.41
N GLU A 470 19.89 29.34 4.44
CA GLU A 470 20.37 30.44 3.60
C GLU A 470 20.32 30.08 2.11
N VAL A 471 20.58 28.81 1.78
CA VAL A 471 20.48 28.30 0.42
C VAL A 471 19.02 28.11 0.03
N THR A 472 18.26 27.35 0.81
CA THR A 472 16.87 26.96 0.47
C THR A 472 15.88 28.12 0.51
N GLU A 473 16.13 29.16 1.30
CA GLU A 473 15.31 30.37 1.34
C GLU A 473 15.79 31.44 0.32
N SER A 474 16.90 31.22 -0.39
CA SER A 474 17.32 32.11 -1.50
C SER A 474 16.37 31.98 -2.69
N ASP A 475 16.40 32.94 -3.60
CA ASP A 475 15.55 32.94 -4.80
C ASP A 475 15.76 31.67 -5.65
N ALA A 476 17.01 31.39 -6.00
CA ALA A 476 17.38 30.19 -6.75
C ALA A 476 17.13 28.90 -5.96
N GLY A 477 17.44 28.87 -4.66
CA GLY A 477 17.23 27.66 -3.85
C GLY A 477 15.76 27.33 -3.65
N TYR A 478 14.90 28.33 -3.44
CA TYR A 478 13.46 28.14 -3.34
C TYR A 478 12.87 27.66 -4.67
N HIS A 479 13.30 28.26 -5.79
CA HIS A 479 12.93 27.81 -7.12
C HIS A 479 13.30 26.34 -7.36
N ASN A 480 14.53 25.95 -7.02
CA ASN A 480 15.02 24.57 -7.20
C ASN A 480 14.21 23.53 -6.43
N MET A 481 13.59 23.89 -5.29
CA MET A 481 12.74 22.97 -4.52
C MET A 481 11.42 22.61 -5.23
N HIS A 482 11.04 23.31 -6.30
CA HIS A 482 9.85 23.01 -7.11
C HIS A 482 10.10 21.96 -8.20
N TYR A 483 11.35 21.52 -8.36
CA TYR A 483 11.77 20.58 -9.40
C TYR A 483 12.58 19.44 -8.79
N ALA A 484 12.71 18.35 -9.55
CA ALA A 484 13.64 17.28 -9.18
C ALA A 484 15.08 17.83 -9.24
N GLY A 485 15.84 17.64 -8.16
CA GLY A 485 17.25 18.01 -8.12
C GLY A 485 18.16 16.98 -8.79
N ILE A 486 19.47 17.16 -8.60
CA ILE A 486 20.49 16.19 -9.06
C ILE A 486 20.20 14.82 -8.41
N PRO A 487 20.02 13.74 -9.18
CA PRO A 487 19.70 12.43 -8.65
C PRO A 487 20.80 11.87 -7.71
N ARG A 488 20.41 11.01 -6.78
CA ARG A 488 21.33 10.28 -5.88
C ARG A 488 21.63 8.91 -6.46
N LEU A 489 22.90 8.51 -6.44
CA LEU A 489 23.28 7.17 -6.90
C LEU A 489 23.52 6.23 -5.71
N ALA A 490 23.15 4.96 -5.85
CA ALA A 490 23.43 3.93 -4.85
C ALA A 490 24.93 3.84 -4.52
N ALA A 491 25.80 3.90 -5.54
CA ALA A 491 27.25 3.87 -5.35
C ALA A 491 27.79 5.08 -4.52
N GLU A 492 27.26 6.28 -4.76
CA GLU A 492 27.62 7.47 -3.98
C GLU A 492 27.12 7.37 -2.54
N THR A 493 25.90 6.84 -2.37
CA THR A 493 25.28 6.61 -1.06
C THR A 493 26.10 5.61 -0.25
N LYS A 494 26.47 4.48 -0.86
CA LYS A 494 27.33 3.46 -0.26
C LYS A 494 28.68 4.03 0.16
N LYS A 495 29.36 4.75 -0.74
CA LYS A 495 30.63 5.41 -0.42
C LYS A 495 30.50 6.39 0.76
N THR A 496 29.41 7.16 0.79
CA THR A 496 29.16 8.10 1.90
C THR A 496 28.97 7.36 3.24
N LEU A 497 28.36 6.17 3.24
CA LEU A 497 28.23 5.34 4.44
C LEU A 497 29.57 4.73 4.86
N GLU A 498 30.39 4.29 3.91
CA GLU A 498 31.76 3.81 4.16
C GLU A 498 32.62 4.92 4.78
N ASP A 499 32.54 6.15 4.26
CA ASP A 499 33.21 7.32 4.85
C ASP A 499 32.75 7.60 6.29
N GLN A 500 31.46 7.40 6.61
CA GLN A 500 30.93 7.54 7.98
C GLN A 500 31.50 6.47 8.93
N ILE A 501 31.60 5.23 8.47
CA ILE A 501 32.19 4.11 9.23
C ILE A 501 33.67 4.38 9.49
N ASP A 502 34.41 4.83 8.49
CA ASP A 502 35.81 5.21 8.60
C ASP A 502 36.03 6.34 9.62
N LEU A 503 35.16 7.35 9.63
CA LEU A 503 35.20 8.44 10.60
C LEU A 503 34.91 7.94 12.04
N ALA A 504 34.04 6.94 12.21
CA ALA A 504 33.70 6.38 13.52
C ALA A 504 34.90 5.74 14.22
N MET A 505 35.84 5.19 13.46
CA MET A 505 37.06 4.56 13.99
C MET A 505 38.00 5.54 14.71
N TYR A 506 37.85 6.85 14.48
CA TYR A 506 38.57 7.91 15.21
C TYR A 506 37.94 8.27 16.57
N GLY A 507 36.76 7.72 16.90
CA GLY A 507 36.11 7.91 18.20
C GLY A 507 35.38 9.26 18.38
N VAL A 508 35.32 10.09 17.33
CA VAL A 508 34.70 11.43 17.36
C VAL A 508 33.40 11.43 16.53
N GLU A 509 32.29 11.76 17.18
CA GLU A 509 30.94 11.68 16.57
C GLU A 509 30.58 12.90 15.70
N ALA A 510 31.16 14.07 15.99
CA ALA A 510 30.79 15.32 15.34
C ALA A 510 31.01 15.33 13.81
N PRO A 511 32.13 14.80 13.25
CA PRO A 511 32.32 14.67 11.80
C PRO A 511 31.23 13.84 11.12
N ILE A 512 30.81 12.74 11.76
CA ILE A 512 29.78 11.82 11.23
C ILE A 512 28.44 12.53 11.19
N THR A 513 28.04 13.17 12.30
CA THR A 513 26.77 13.92 12.37
C THR A 513 26.72 15.05 11.34
N ARG A 514 27.85 15.74 11.13
CA ARG A 514 27.97 16.78 10.10
C ARG A 514 27.81 16.20 8.69
N LEU A 515 28.44 15.05 8.41
CA LEU A 515 28.35 14.39 7.12
C LEU A 515 26.92 13.86 6.84
N GLN A 516 26.29 13.21 7.83
CA GLN A 516 24.90 12.77 7.77
C GLN A 516 23.95 13.95 7.48
N THR A 517 24.11 15.06 8.22
CA THR A 517 23.27 16.26 8.05
C THR A 517 23.48 16.92 6.69
N ALA A 518 24.73 17.03 6.24
CA ALA A 518 25.08 17.67 4.98
C ALA A 518 24.60 16.87 3.77
N THR A 519 24.72 15.54 3.80
CA THR A 519 24.39 14.66 2.68
C THR A 519 22.96 14.12 2.73
N GLY A 520 22.34 14.09 3.91
CA GLY A 520 21.08 13.40 4.16
C GLY A 520 21.16 11.87 4.11
N VAL A 521 22.37 11.30 4.09
CA VAL A 521 22.59 9.85 4.04
C VAL A 521 22.77 9.33 5.46
N LYS A 522 21.90 8.43 5.87
CA LYS A 522 21.95 7.75 7.16
C LYS A 522 21.25 6.40 7.07
N ASP A 523 21.97 5.35 7.43
CA ASP A 523 21.52 3.95 7.35
C ASP A 523 21.51 3.31 8.74
N LYS A 524 20.52 2.47 9.02
CA LYS A 524 20.41 1.78 10.32
C LYS A 524 21.49 0.71 10.50
N VAL A 525 21.85 -0.02 9.43
CA VAL A 525 22.89 -1.06 9.48
C VAL A 525 24.25 -0.42 9.74
N ALA A 526 24.60 0.63 9.00
CA ALA A 526 25.82 1.39 9.24
C ALA A 526 25.85 2.04 10.64
N GLN A 527 24.73 2.59 11.12
CA GLN A 527 24.67 3.24 12.43
C GLN A 527 24.98 2.27 13.58
N TYR A 528 24.51 1.02 13.50
CA TYR A 528 24.84 -0.02 14.48
C TYR A 528 26.37 -0.20 14.62
N TRP A 529 27.07 -0.29 13.49
CA TRP A 529 28.54 -0.43 13.50
C TRP A 529 29.24 0.86 13.95
N ILE A 530 28.76 2.03 13.51
CA ILE A 530 29.29 3.33 13.92
C ILE A 530 29.29 3.48 15.44
N ASP A 531 28.20 3.11 16.11
CA ASP A 531 28.07 3.23 17.57
C ASP A 531 29.07 2.32 18.31
N ILE A 532 29.27 1.10 17.81
CA ILE A 532 30.27 0.16 18.35
C ILE A 532 31.69 0.67 18.14
N LEU A 533 32.01 1.16 16.95
CA LEU A 533 33.34 1.66 16.60
C LEU A 533 33.70 2.91 17.41
N LEU A 534 32.76 3.83 17.59
CA LEU A 534 32.94 5.01 18.46
C LEU A 534 33.28 4.60 19.89
N LYS A 535 32.53 3.63 20.45
CA LYS A 535 32.77 3.12 21.80
C LYS A 535 34.15 2.46 21.92
N LYS A 536 34.47 1.53 21.02
CA LYS A 536 35.76 0.81 21.02
C LYS A 536 36.95 1.75 20.84
N SER A 537 36.86 2.71 19.93
CA SER A 537 37.94 3.68 19.70
C SER A 537 38.25 4.50 20.96
N ARG A 538 37.20 4.96 21.66
CA ARG A 538 37.32 5.70 22.93
C ARG A 538 37.94 4.82 24.03
N GLU A 539 37.53 3.56 24.13
CA GLU A 539 38.09 2.59 25.10
C GLU A 539 39.58 2.32 24.86
N ILE A 540 39.99 2.05 23.61
CA ILE A 540 41.39 1.80 23.26
C ILE A 540 42.25 3.04 23.57
N LYS A 541 41.74 4.24 23.25
CA LYS A 541 42.43 5.51 23.51
C LYS A 541 42.53 5.82 25.00
N ALA A 542 41.51 5.51 25.79
CA ALA A 542 41.52 5.66 27.24
C ALA A 542 42.52 4.70 27.90
N ASN A 543 42.55 3.44 27.45
CA ASN A 543 43.46 2.42 27.97
C ASN A 543 44.92 2.68 27.56
N ASN A 544 45.15 3.31 26.40
CA ASN A 544 46.49 3.62 25.89
C ASN A 544 46.57 5.05 25.32
N PRO A 545 46.69 6.09 26.17
CA PRO A 545 46.67 7.49 25.72
C PRO A 545 47.77 7.84 24.70
N GLY A 546 48.92 7.16 24.77
CA GLY A 546 50.05 7.35 23.86
C GLY A 546 49.88 6.78 22.45
N ARG A 547 48.83 5.98 22.17
CA ARG A 547 48.59 5.44 20.82
C ARG A 547 48.06 6.53 19.88
N THR A 548 48.55 6.53 18.63
CA THR A 548 48.06 7.42 17.58
C THR A 548 46.67 6.99 17.11
N ALA A 549 45.86 7.94 16.63
CA ALA A 549 44.51 7.66 16.17
C ALA A 549 44.52 6.74 14.93
N GLU A 550 45.53 6.87 14.07
CA GLU A 550 45.73 6.04 12.88
C GLU A 550 46.03 4.58 13.23
N SER A 551 46.78 4.35 14.33
CA SER A 551 47.03 2.99 14.81
C SER A 551 45.74 2.33 15.31
N ILE A 552 44.89 3.10 16.02
CA ILE A 552 43.60 2.63 16.50
C ILE A 552 42.66 2.36 15.32
N LYS A 553 42.61 3.25 14.33
CA LYS A 553 41.83 3.03 13.09
C LYS A 553 42.20 1.72 12.43
N ARG A 554 43.49 1.49 12.15
CA ARG A 554 43.94 0.27 11.45
C ARG A 554 43.58 -1.02 12.19
N GLU A 555 43.64 -1.00 13.52
CA GLU A 555 43.20 -2.13 14.35
C GLU A 555 41.69 -2.36 14.23
N LEU A 556 40.90 -1.29 14.27
CA LEU A 556 39.44 -1.36 14.13
C LEU A 556 38.99 -1.74 12.72
N GLU A 557 39.72 -1.35 11.66
CA GLU A 557 39.48 -1.81 10.28
C GLU A 557 39.61 -3.32 10.16
N ILE A 558 40.72 -3.87 10.69
CA ILE A 558 40.95 -5.32 10.70
C ILE A 558 39.84 -6.01 11.50
N TRP A 559 39.53 -5.50 12.70
CA TRP A 559 38.48 -6.04 13.54
C TRP A 559 37.11 -6.03 12.83
N LEU A 560 36.73 -4.92 12.20
CA LEU A 560 35.45 -4.76 11.50
C LEU A 560 35.34 -5.73 10.31
N SER A 561 36.43 -5.90 9.55
CA SER A 561 36.48 -6.83 8.41
C SER A 561 36.28 -8.30 8.81
N GLN A 562 36.59 -8.64 10.06
CA GLN A 562 36.39 -9.97 10.62
C GLN A 562 35.00 -10.17 11.22
N GLN A 563 34.20 -9.11 11.39
CA GLN A 563 32.87 -9.23 11.97
C GLN A 563 31.88 -9.77 10.93
N PRO A 564 30.95 -10.67 11.31
CA PRO A 564 29.88 -11.12 10.42
C PRO A 564 28.85 -10.02 10.16
N GLY A 565 27.97 -10.25 9.18
CA GLY A 565 26.85 -9.37 8.83
C GLY A 565 27.23 -8.18 7.95
N ASP A 566 26.22 -7.64 7.26
CA ASP A 566 26.39 -6.48 6.38
C ASP A 566 26.86 -5.24 7.16
N LYS A 567 27.69 -4.41 6.52
CA LYS A 567 28.21 -3.16 7.13
C LYS A 567 27.37 -1.94 6.78
N VAL A 568 26.60 -2.04 5.70
CA VAL A 568 25.68 -1.03 5.18
C VAL A 568 24.43 -1.73 4.66
N ASN A 569 23.37 -0.98 4.39
CA ASN A 569 22.13 -1.47 3.80
C ASN A 569 22.37 -2.46 2.62
N PRO A 570 21.91 -3.72 2.71
CA PRO A 570 22.16 -4.76 1.71
C PRO A 570 21.53 -4.47 0.33
N LEU A 571 20.50 -3.62 0.26
CA LEU A 571 19.86 -3.25 -1.00
C LEU A 571 20.81 -2.49 -1.95
N LEU A 572 21.85 -1.84 -1.41
CA LEU A 572 22.86 -1.12 -2.20
C LEU A 572 23.78 -2.07 -3.00
N ASP A 573 23.72 -3.37 -2.73
CA ASP A 573 24.56 -4.41 -3.36
C ASP A 573 23.78 -5.37 -4.27
N ILE A 574 22.48 -5.11 -4.50
CA ILE A 574 21.68 -5.90 -5.45
C ILE A 574 21.98 -5.45 -6.88
N SER A 575 22.50 -6.36 -7.71
CA SER A 575 22.80 -6.10 -9.12
C SER A 575 21.55 -5.66 -9.90
N GLY A 576 21.65 -4.49 -10.52
CA GLY A 576 20.59 -3.88 -11.32
C GLY A 576 19.61 -3.02 -10.53
N LEU A 577 19.73 -2.91 -9.20
CA LEU A 577 18.84 -2.12 -8.34
C LEU A 577 19.55 -0.87 -7.81
N ASP A 578 18.88 0.29 -7.87
CA ASP A 578 19.29 1.51 -7.16
C ASP A 578 18.16 1.99 -6.24
N PRO A 579 18.24 1.77 -4.91
CA PRO A 579 17.18 2.15 -3.98
C PRO A 579 16.81 3.65 -3.96
N ASN A 580 17.70 4.53 -4.43
CA ASN A 580 17.39 5.97 -4.55
C ASN A 580 16.49 6.27 -5.75
N HIS A 581 16.57 5.45 -6.79
CA HIS A 581 15.86 5.66 -8.06
C HIS A 581 14.65 4.73 -8.21
N ASP A 582 14.74 3.52 -7.65
CA ASP A 582 13.80 2.42 -7.85
C ASP A 582 12.77 2.30 -6.72
N THR A 583 12.58 3.38 -5.96
CA THR A 583 11.50 3.57 -4.98
C THR A 583 10.43 4.54 -5.53
N PRO A 584 9.61 4.10 -6.52
CA PRO A 584 8.65 4.96 -7.20
C PRO A 584 7.68 5.59 -6.20
N VAL A 585 7.25 6.83 -6.47
CA VAL A 585 6.38 7.58 -5.56
C VAL A 585 5.02 6.90 -5.41
N GLU A 586 4.75 6.35 -4.22
CA GLU A 586 3.49 5.67 -3.91
C GLU A 586 2.37 6.70 -3.69
N ILE A 587 1.32 6.63 -4.50
CA ILE A 587 0.29 7.67 -4.60
C ILE A 587 -0.73 7.68 -3.45
N LEU A 588 -1.00 6.55 -2.79
CA LEU A 588 -1.93 6.49 -1.65
C LEU A 588 -1.36 7.29 -0.45
N HIS A 589 -0.12 7.03 -0.09
CA HIS A 589 0.56 7.62 1.05
C HIS A 589 1.09 9.03 0.75
N THR A 590 1.46 9.31 -0.50
CA THR A 590 1.99 10.63 -0.89
C THR A 590 0.88 11.62 -1.21
N ILE A 591 -0.11 11.22 -2.00
CA ILE A 591 -1.19 12.12 -2.44
C ILE A 591 -2.33 12.13 -1.42
N LEU A 592 -2.98 10.99 -1.14
CA LEU A 592 -4.19 10.97 -0.30
C LEU A 592 -3.87 11.18 1.18
N LEU A 593 -3.01 10.34 1.76
CA LEU A 593 -2.60 10.44 3.18
C LEU A 593 -1.47 11.48 3.42
N GLY A 594 -1.09 12.22 2.38
CA GLY A 594 -0.09 13.28 2.43
C GLY A 594 -0.65 14.63 2.00
N ILE A 595 -0.64 14.90 0.70
CA ILE A 595 -0.98 16.19 0.12
C ILE A 595 -2.43 16.59 0.41
N ILE A 596 -3.40 15.72 0.10
CA ILE A 596 -4.82 15.99 0.35
C ILE A 596 -5.08 16.15 1.85
N LYS A 597 -4.40 15.36 2.70
CA LYS A 597 -4.43 15.54 4.15
C LYS A 597 -3.89 16.92 4.59
N TYR A 598 -2.84 17.44 3.96
CA TYR A 598 -2.33 18.78 4.26
C TYR A 598 -3.33 19.87 3.86
N VAL A 599 -3.92 19.77 2.67
CA VAL A 599 -4.96 20.70 2.19
C VAL A 599 -6.17 20.65 3.12
N TRP A 600 -6.65 19.45 3.46
CA TRP A 600 -7.77 19.25 4.39
C TRP A 600 -7.52 19.92 5.74
N TYR A 601 -6.32 19.74 6.31
CA TYR A 601 -5.95 20.39 7.57
C TYR A 601 -5.98 21.92 7.46
N MET A 602 -5.47 22.50 6.36
CA MET A 602 -5.51 23.94 6.14
C MET A 602 -6.93 24.49 6.04
N LEU A 603 -7.83 23.73 5.41
CA LEU A 603 -9.24 24.08 5.31
C LEU A 603 -9.91 24.12 6.69
N HIS A 604 -9.99 22.97 7.36
CA HIS A 604 -10.86 22.86 8.54
C HIS A 604 -10.29 23.53 9.80
N SER A 605 -8.97 23.79 9.86
CA SER A 605 -8.34 24.39 11.05
C SER A 605 -8.73 25.85 11.24
N GLY A 606 -9.02 26.57 10.14
CA GLY A 606 -9.45 27.97 10.18
C GLY A 606 -10.96 28.17 10.27
N TRP A 607 -11.76 27.12 10.07
CA TRP A 607 -13.22 27.23 10.02
C TRP A 607 -13.86 27.37 11.40
N THR A 608 -14.84 28.27 11.48
CA THR A 608 -15.83 28.36 12.56
C THR A 608 -16.81 27.18 12.50
N ASP A 609 -17.58 26.95 13.56
CA ASP A 609 -18.56 25.86 13.59
C ASP A 609 -19.68 26.05 12.54
N ASP A 610 -20.09 27.28 12.27
CA ASP A 610 -21.07 27.58 11.21
C ASP A 610 -20.52 27.24 9.82
N GLN A 611 -19.27 27.58 9.53
CA GLN A 611 -18.61 27.21 8.27
C GLN A 611 -18.46 25.70 8.12
N ARG A 612 -18.11 25.00 9.21
CA ARG A 612 -18.04 23.52 9.23
C ARG A 612 -19.41 22.90 8.95
N ASN A 613 -20.46 23.40 9.60
CA ASN A 613 -21.83 22.93 9.41
C ASN A 613 -22.30 23.18 7.97
N LEU A 614 -22.01 24.36 7.41
CA LEU A 614 -22.32 24.67 6.02
C LEU A 614 -21.59 23.73 5.05
N PHE A 615 -20.31 23.47 5.28
CA PHE A 615 -19.55 22.51 4.48
C PHE A 615 -20.15 21.09 4.55
N VAL A 616 -20.55 20.63 5.74
CA VAL A 616 -21.21 19.33 5.92
C VAL A 616 -22.47 19.23 5.08
N VAL A 617 -23.33 20.26 5.10
CA VAL A 617 -24.56 20.29 4.30
C VAL A 617 -24.24 20.23 2.80
N ARG A 618 -23.27 21.04 2.35
CA ARG A 618 -22.85 21.08 0.94
C ARG A 618 -22.29 19.72 0.46
N LEU A 619 -21.37 19.15 1.22
CA LEU A 619 -20.74 17.86 0.90
C LEU A 619 -21.74 16.69 0.99
N GLN A 620 -22.73 16.75 1.88
CA GLN A 620 -23.78 15.72 1.95
C GLN A 620 -24.77 15.78 0.78
N SER A 621 -24.80 16.94 0.09
CA SER A 621 -25.65 17.21 -1.07
C SER A 621 -24.97 16.84 -2.40
N THR A 622 -23.73 16.36 -2.38
CA THR A 622 -23.03 15.90 -3.58
C THR A 622 -23.80 14.75 -4.23
N ASP A 623 -24.10 14.88 -5.51
CA ASP A 623 -24.52 13.74 -6.32
C ASP A 623 -23.31 12.84 -6.59
N ILE A 624 -23.42 11.58 -6.19
CA ILE A 624 -22.35 10.59 -6.30
C ILE A 624 -22.47 9.76 -7.59
N ASP A 625 -23.49 10.00 -8.42
CA ASP A 625 -23.60 9.31 -9.70
C ASP A 625 -22.41 9.61 -10.60
N GLY A 626 -21.92 8.55 -11.25
CA GLY A 626 -20.69 8.61 -12.05
C GLY A 626 -19.40 8.68 -11.21
N LEU A 627 -19.46 8.58 -9.88
CA LEU A 627 -18.29 8.43 -9.01
C LEU A 627 -18.20 7.01 -8.42
N THR A 628 -16.98 6.48 -8.31
CA THR A 628 -16.72 5.21 -7.59
C THR A 628 -16.37 5.50 -6.13
N ILE A 629 -17.33 6.04 -5.38
CA ILE A 629 -17.18 6.35 -3.95
C ILE A 629 -18.36 5.78 -3.15
N PRO A 630 -18.15 5.38 -1.88
CA PRO A 630 -19.26 4.99 -1.01
C PRO A 630 -20.15 6.19 -0.69
N PRO A 631 -21.38 5.97 -0.18
CA PRO A 631 -22.23 7.03 0.31
C PRO A 631 -21.49 7.95 1.28
N ILE A 632 -21.54 9.25 1.00
CA ILE A 632 -20.80 10.24 1.78
C ILE A 632 -21.45 10.39 3.15
N ARG A 633 -20.67 10.20 4.22
CA ARG A 633 -21.08 10.48 5.61
C ARG A 633 -20.43 11.78 6.07
N ALA A 634 -20.91 12.92 5.56
CA ALA A 634 -20.22 14.20 5.70
C ALA A 634 -20.09 14.64 7.17
N ALA A 635 -21.13 14.43 7.99
CA ALA A 635 -21.11 14.75 9.42
C ALA A 635 -20.04 13.95 10.17
N TYR A 636 -19.95 12.64 9.90
CA TYR A 636 -18.90 11.77 10.43
C TYR A 636 -17.51 12.28 10.01
N MET A 637 -17.32 12.58 8.72
CA MET A 637 -16.04 13.09 8.21
C MET A 637 -15.62 14.40 8.90
N MET A 638 -16.56 15.30 9.20
CA MET A 638 -16.26 16.54 9.93
C MET A 638 -16.01 16.32 11.42
N GLN A 639 -16.79 15.43 12.06
CA GLN A 639 -16.61 15.05 13.46
C GLN A 639 -15.21 14.46 13.69
N TYR A 640 -14.78 13.55 12.81
CA TYR A 640 -13.48 12.87 12.86
C TYR A 640 -12.44 13.49 11.90
N ARG A 641 -12.54 14.80 11.64
CA ARG A 641 -11.69 15.53 10.66
C ARG A 641 -10.18 15.30 10.79
N ASN A 642 -9.67 14.99 11.97
CA ASN A 642 -8.24 14.71 12.20
C ASN A 642 -7.84 13.23 11.97
N GLY A 643 -8.82 12.32 11.88
CA GLY A 643 -8.63 10.86 11.82
C GLY A 643 -9.17 10.23 10.53
N LEU A 644 -9.23 11.00 9.43
CA LEU A 644 -9.68 10.48 8.14
C LEU A 644 -8.65 9.49 7.54
N ILE A 645 -9.16 8.55 6.76
CA ILE A 645 -8.39 7.49 6.10
C ILE A 645 -8.45 7.65 4.56
N GLY A 646 -7.71 6.84 3.82
CA GLY A 646 -7.54 6.95 2.36
C GLY A 646 -8.84 7.14 1.58
N LYS A 647 -9.87 6.32 1.83
CA LYS A 647 -11.18 6.43 1.15
C LYS A 647 -11.88 7.79 1.34
N HIS A 648 -11.74 8.40 2.52
CA HIS A 648 -12.32 9.71 2.81
C HIS A 648 -11.58 10.80 2.05
N PHE A 649 -10.24 10.74 1.99
CA PHE A 649 -9.45 11.70 1.22
C PHE A 649 -9.66 11.53 -0.30
N LYS A 650 -9.82 10.30 -0.79
CA LYS A 650 -10.19 10.01 -2.19
C LYS A 650 -11.55 10.61 -2.55
N THR A 651 -12.51 10.60 -1.61
CA THR A 651 -13.81 11.27 -1.77
C THR A 651 -13.66 12.78 -1.80
N LEU A 652 -12.93 13.36 -0.84
CA LEU A 652 -12.70 14.81 -0.77
C LEU A 652 -11.99 15.34 -2.02
N MET A 653 -10.95 14.65 -2.50
CA MET A 653 -10.20 15.04 -3.71
C MET A 653 -11.09 15.17 -4.95
N GLN A 654 -12.14 14.34 -5.08
CA GLN A 654 -13.05 14.35 -6.23
C GLN A 654 -14.21 15.37 -6.11
N THR A 655 -14.49 15.89 -4.90
CA THR A 655 -15.77 16.58 -4.63
C THR A 655 -15.62 17.92 -3.91
N MET A 656 -14.57 18.12 -3.10
CA MET A 656 -14.48 19.28 -2.21
C MET A 656 -14.41 20.62 -2.96
N ILE A 657 -13.87 20.63 -4.18
CA ILE A 657 -13.74 21.82 -5.03
C ILE A 657 -15.07 22.56 -5.22
N PHE A 658 -16.19 21.82 -5.31
CA PHE A 658 -17.52 22.40 -5.51
C PHE A 658 -18.12 23.01 -4.23
N HIS A 659 -17.57 22.70 -3.06
CA HIS A 659 -18.23 22.97 -1.78
C HIS A 659 -17.52 24.02 -0.90
N VAL A 660 -16.25 24.32 -1.21
CA VAL A 660 -15.43 25.27 -0.44
C VAL A 660 -15.62 26.74 -0.85
N HIS A 661 -16.43 27.03 -1.87
CA HIS A 661 -16.69 28.41 -2.31
C HIS A 661 -17.23 29.27 -1.15
N ASP A 662 -16.80 30.53 -1.05
CA ASP A 662 -17.13 31.46 0.03
C ASP A 662 -16.71 31.02 1.46
N LEU A 663 -16.02 29.86 1.60
CA LEU A 663 -15.49 29.36 2.88
C LEU A 663 -13.97 29.53 3.03
N VAL A 664 -13.29 29.89 1.94
CA VAL A 664 -11.83 29.88 1.83
C VAL A 664 -11.33 31.09 1.04
N SER A 665 -10.07 31.45 1.20
CA SER A 665 -9.44 32.51 0.40
C SER A 665 -9.29 32.07 -1.07
N PRO A 666 -9.14 33.02 -2.02
CA PRO A 666 -8.89 32.70 -3.43
C PRO A 666 -7.68 31.78 -3.65
N GLU A 667 -6.62 31.99 -2.89
CA GLU A 667 -5.38 31.22 -2.98
C GLU A 667 -5.58 29.78 -2.46
N LEU A 668 -6.37 29.59 -1.39
CA LEU A 668 -6.70 28.25 -0.88
C LEU A 668 -7.65 27.51 -1.81
N PHE A 669 -8.55 28.24 -2.47
CA PHE A 669 -9.39 27.68 -3.53
C PHE A 669 -8.55 27.22 -4.74
N ALA A 670 -7.56 28.02 -5.16
CA ALA A 670 -6.63 27.65 -6.23
C ALA A 670 -5.86 26.37 -5.88
N LEU A 671 -5.42 26.23 -4.63
CA LEU A 671 -4.78 25.01 -4.15
C LEU A 671 -5.72 23.79 -4.20
N VAL A 672 -6.95 23.92 -3.70
CA VAL A 672 -7.97 22.85 -3.79
C VAL A 672 -8.22 22.43 -5.24
N LYS A 673 -8.33 23.39 -6.15
CA LYS A 673 -8.49 23.14 -7.59
C LYS A 673 -7.30 22.40 -8.18
N ALA A 674 -6.07 22.86 -7.90
CA ALA A 674 -4.85 22.26 -8.41
C ALA A 674 -4.70 20.79 -7.98
N VAL A 675 -4.92 20.48 -6.69
CA VAL A 675 -4.78 19.09 -6.21
C VAL A 675 -5.88 18.16 -6.74
N SER A 676 -7.08 18.69 -6.99
CA SER A 676 -8.19 17.93 -7.57
C SER A 676 -7.90 17.54 -9.03
N HIS A 677 -7.33 18.47 -9.81
CA HIS A 677 -6.94 18.20 -11.20
C HIS A 677 -5.76 17.23 -11.29
N LEU A 678 -4.72 17.42 -10.47
CA LEU A 678 -3.58 16.51 -10.40
C LEU A 678 -4.02 15.08 -10.03
N GLY A 679 -4.86 14.94 -8.99
CA GLY A 679 -5.34 13.65 -8.50
C GLY A 679 -5.99 12.78 -9.59
N THR A 680 -6.66 13.39 -10.56
CA THR A 680 -7.33 12.65 -11.64
C THR A 680 -6.37 12.09 -12.68
N VAL A 681 -5.25 12.78 -12.93
CA VAL A 681 -4.21 12.29 -13.86
C VAL A 681 -3.45 11.11 -13.24
N LEU A 682 -3.21 11.12 -11.93
CA LEU A 682 -2.40 10.08 -11.27
C LEU A 682 -3.06 8.68 -11.19
N TRP A 683 -4.38 8.58 -11.37
CA TRP A 683 -5.15 7.33 -11.28
C TRP A 683 -5.51 6.71 -12.64
N VAL A 684 -4.88 7.14 -13.74
CA VAL A 684 -5.09 6.51 -15.06
C VAL A 684 -4.35 5.17 -15.16
N HIS A 685 -4.92 4.22 -15.89
CA HIS A 685 -4.37 2.86 -16.06
C HIS A 685 -3.61 2.64 -17.39
N GLU A 686 -3.73 3.60 -18.30
CA GLU A 686 -3.16 3.57 -19.65
C GLU A 686 -2.73 4.99 -20.02
N ILE A 687 -1.61 5.10 -20.73
CA ILE A 687 -1.07 6.37 -21.24
C ILE A 687 -0.98 6.27 -22.77
N ASP A 688 -1.81 7.04 -23.46
CA ASP A 688 -1.86 7.06 -24.93
C ASP A 688 -0.62 7.71 -25.56
N ASP A 689 -0.18 8.84 -25.00
CA ASP A 689 1.00 9.57 -25.44
C ASP A 689 1.83 9.95 -24.21
N MET A 690 3.01 9.34 -24.10
CA MET A 690 3.91 9.52 -22.96
C MET A 690 4.47 10.95 -22.87
N ALA A 691 4.75 11.59 -24.01
CA ALA A 691 5.31 12.94 -24.05
C ALA A 691 4.26 13.97 -23.63
N GLN A 692 3.05 13.90 -24.18
CA GLN A 692 1.95 14.77 -23.80
C GLN A 692 1.55 14.56 -22.34
N TYR A 693 1.39 13.30 -21.91
CA TYR A 693 1.01 12.98 -20.54
C TYR A 693 2.03 13.50 -19.51
N THR A 694 3.34 13.31 -19.76
CA THR A 694 4.38 13.82 -18.84
C THR A 694 4.48 15.35 -18.83
N SER A 695 4.19 16.01 -19.95
CA SER A 695 4.10 17.48 -20.04
C SER A 695 2.91 18.05 -19.26
N ASP A 696 1.72 17.44 -19.45
CA ASP A 696 0.50 17.77 -18.72
C ASP A 696 0.68 17.56 -17.21
N LEU A 697 1.27 16.42 -16.83
CA LEU A 697 1.57 16.06 -15.46
C LEU A 697 2.54 17.07 -14.81
N SER A 698 3.59 17.48 -15.53
CA SER A 698 4.54 18.50 -15.05
C SER A 698 3.85 19.84 -14.78
N THR A 699 2.93 20.25 -15.65
CA THR A 699 2.14 21.47 -15.48
C THR A 699 1.23 21.38 -14.25
N LEU A 700 0.53 20.26 -14.07
CA LEU A 700 -0.35 20.04 -12.93
C LEU A 700 0.40 19.96 -11.59
N ILE A 701 1.57 19.31 -11.56
CA ILE A 701 2.46 19.30 -10.40
C ILE A 701 2.91 20.72 -10.09
N GLY A 702 3.35 21.47 -11.10
CA GLY A 702 3.76 22.86 -10.95
C GLY A 702 2.65 23.72 -10.32
N ASN A 703 1.41 23.59 -10.81
CA ASN A 703 0.27 24.30 -10.25
C ASN A 703 0.01 23.98 -8.78
N VAL A 704 0.17 22.72 -8.38
CA VAL A 704 0.02 22.32 -6.97
C VAL A 704 1.10 22.97 -6.11
N LEU A 705 2.37 22.90 -6.54
CA LEU A 705 3.49 23.46 -5.78
C LEU A 705 3.38 24.98 -5.66
N ASP A 706 3.07 25.67 -6.75
CA ASP A 706 2.90 27.14 -6.77
C ASP A 706 1.77 27.56 -5.82
N ALA A 707 0.61 26.89 -5.89
CA ALA A 707 -0.51 27.18 -5.02
C ALA A 707 -0.24 26.85 -3.53
N PHE A 708 0.62 25.88 -3.23
CA PHE A 708 1.12 25.67 -1.87
C PHE A 708 2.04 26.81 -1.41
N GLY A 709 2.90 27.30 -2.31
CA GLY A 709 3.78 28.45 -2.06
C GLY A 709 3.01 29.73 -1.72
N ASP A 710 1.93 29.98 -2.47
CA ASP A 710 1.01 31.10 -2.23
C ASP A 710 0.30 31.01 -0.86
N GLN A 711 -0.09 29.79 -0.47
CA GLN A 711 -0.77 29.54 0.79
C GLN A 711 0.15 29.62 2.00
N ASP A 712 1.28 28.93 1.94
CA ASP A 712 2.27 28.90 2.99
C ASP A 712 3.62 28.54 2.36
N SER A 713 4.38 29.59 2.06
CA SER A 713 5.67 29.49 1.38
C SER A 713 6.66 28.55 2.07
N ALA A 714 6.53 28.32 3.38
CA ALA A 714 7.41 27.41 4.11
C ALA A 714 7.09 25.93 3.87
N LYS A 715 5.88 25.58 3.39
CA LYS A 715 5.47 24.18 3.20
C LYS A 715 6.35 23.44 2.21
N ILE A 716 6.77 24.12 1.14
CA ILE A 716 7.66 23.55 0.12
C ILE A 716 8.95 23.03 0.75
N LEU A 717 9.50 23.75 1.73
CA LEU A 717 10.72 23.36 2.44
C LEU A 717 10.48 22.32 3.54
N LEU A 718 9.32 22.37 4.20
CA LEU A 718 9.03 21.56 5.40
C LEU A 718 8.33 20.23 5.11
N LYS A 719 7.65 20.11 3.97
CA LYS A 719 6.82 18.94 3.63
C LYS A 719 7.42 18.20 2.46
N ILE A 720 8.27 17.22 2.77
CA ILE A 720 8.99 16.45 1.75
C ILE A 720 8.11 15.80 0.68
N LYS A 721 6.88 15.39 1.04
CA LYS A 721 5.91 14.84 0.08
C LYS A 721 5.56 15.78 -1.08
N LEU A 722 5.69 17.10 -0.89
CA LEU A 722 5.54 18.08 -1.97
C LEU A 722 6.70 18.00 -2.96
N HIS A 723 7.93 17.96 -2.45
CA HIS A 723 9.12 17.82 -3.28
C HIS A 723 9.25 16.43 -3.95
N LEU A 724 8.50 15.42 -3.49
CA LEU A 724 8.41 14.14 -4.20
C LEU A 724 7.55 14.22 -5.48
N LEU A 725 6.67 15.22 -5.63
CA LEU A 725 5.78 15.31 -6.79
C LEU A 725 6.51 15.40 -8.14
N PRO A 726 7.54 16.27 -8.32
CA PRO A 726 8.25 16.36 -9.60
C PRO A 726 8.90 15.04 -10.04
N HIS A 727 9.21 14.16 -9.10
CA HIS A 727 9.79 12.85 -9.40
C HIS A 727 8.80 11.86 -10.03
N ILE A 728 7.48 12.08 -9.89
CA ILE A 728 6.45 11.23 -10.51
C ILE A 728 6.57 11.26 -12.04
N VAL A 729 7.00 12.39 -12.62
CA VAL A 729 7.17 12.53 -14.08
C VAL A 729 8.18 11.51 -14.61
N GLU A 730 9.27 11.31 -13.87
CA GLU A 730 10.30 10.33 -14.23
C GLU A 730 9.84 8.90 -13.93
N ASP A 731 9.15 8.68 -12.81
CA ASP A 731 8.58 7.37 -12.50
C ASP A 731 7.60 6.89 -13.57
N VAL A 732 6.85 7.81 -14.16
CA VAL A 732 5.91 7.51 -15.23
C VAL A 732 6.62 6.99 -16.49
N ARG A 733 7.77 7.57 -16.84
CA ARG A 733 8.57 7.09 -17.98
C ARG A 733 9.18 5.72 -17.71
N ARG A 734 9.71 5.54 -16.49
CA ARG A 734 10.40 4.33 -16.08
C ARG A 734 9.46 3.16 -15.81
N PHE A 735 8.32 3.39 -15.18
CA PHE A 735 7.42 2.33 -14.68
C PHE A 735 6.01 2.35 -15.29
N GLY A 736 5.68 3.33 -16.11
CA GLY A 736 4.34 3.48 -16.70
C GLY A 736 3.34 4.16 -15.75
N PRO A 737 2.03 3.86 -15.86
CA PRO A 737 1.00 4.58 -15.11
C PRO A 737 1.17 4.50 -13.57
N PRO A 738 1.08 5.62 -12.81
CA PRO A 738 1.41 5.64 -11.36
C PRO A 738 0.58 4.70 -10.50
N ILE A 739 -0.69 4.46 -10.88
CA ILE A 739 -1.61 3.55 -10.18
C ILE A 739 -1.10 2.11 -10.08
N ARG A 740 -0.18 1.70 -10.97
CA ARG A 740 0.44 0.36 -10.95
C ARG A 740 1.39 0.18 -9.76
N ASN A 741 1.87 1.27 -9.15
CA ASN A 741 2.75 1.26 -8.00
C ASN A 741 2.03 1.55 -6.67
N SER A 742 0.68 1.56 -6.65
CA SER A 742 -0.07 1.83 -5.41
C SER A 742 -0.17 0.60 -4.51
N THR A 743 -0.08 0.79 -3.20
CA THR A 743 -0.13 -0.29 -2.20
C THR A 743 -1.56 -0.70 -1.77
N GLU A 744 -2.60 -0.06 -2.31
CA GLU A 744 -4.02 -0.24 -1.91
C GLU A 744 -4.48 -1.72 -1.95
N VAL A 745 -3.98 -2.50 -2.90
CA VAL A 745 -4.35 -3.92 -3.09
C VAL A 745 -3.82 -4.82 -1.97
N PHE A 746 -2.56 -4.63 -1.56
CA PHE A 746 -1.94 -5.42 -0.49
C PHE A 746 -2.65 -5.21 0.86
N GLU A 747 -3.13 -3.99 1.12
CA GLU A 747 -3.88 -3.66 2.33
C GLU A 747 -5.31 -4.22 2.33
N CYS A 748 -5.94 -4.32 1.14
CA CYS A 748 -7.31 -4.82 1.00
C CYS A 748 -7.43 -6.34 1.20
N PHE A 749 -6.38 -7.14 0.91
CA PHE A 749 -6.47 -8.62 0.95
C PHE A 749 -6.79 -9.19 2.30
N ASN A 750 -6.30 -8.51 3.32
CA ASN A 750 -6.50 -8.90 4.69
C ASN A 750 -8.00 -9.00 5.03
N ALA A 751 -8.88 -8.27 4.33
CA ALA A 751 -10.33 -8.32 4.55
C ALA A 751 -11.03 -9.51 3.86
N ILE A 752 -10.66 -9.88 2.63
CA ILE A 752 -11.30 -10.96 1.87
C ILE A 752 -10.96 -12.33 2.46
N PHE A 753 -9.70 -12.53 2.86
CA PHE A 753 -9.25 -13.71 3.60
C PHE A 753 -10.01 -13.88 4.93
N CYS A 754 -10.16 -12.79 5.70
CA CYS A 754 -10.90 -12.82 6.96
C CYS A 754 -12.38 -13.18 6.76
N LEU A 755 -13.04 -12.69 5.71
CA LEU A 755 -14.46 -12.95 5.46
C LEU A 755 -14.76 -14.40 5.08
N CYS A 756 -13.94 -15.01 4.22
CA CYS A 756 -14.11 -16.41 3.83
C CYS A 756 -13.80 -17.37 5.00
N SER A 757 -12.92 -16.96 5.92
CA SER A 757 -12.69 -17.69 7.18
C SER A 757 -13.86 -17.54 8.16
N ILE A 758 -14.34 -16.32 8.42
CA ILE A 758 -15.42 -16.02 9.37
C ILE A 758 -16.73 -16.74 9.01
N LEU A 759 -17.03 -16.89 7.71
CA LEU A 759 -18.28 -17.48 7.21
C LEU A 759 -18.18 -18.97 6.84
N SER A 760 -17.06 -19.63 7.15
CA SER A 760 -16.92 -21.08 7.03
C SER A 760 -17.58 -21.80 8.22
N ASN A 761 -17.76 -23.12 8.14
CA ASN A 761 -18.22 -23.88 9.30
C ASN A 761 -17.10 -24.10 10.34
N HIS A 762 -15.91 -23.57 10.07
CA HIS A 762 -14.68 -23.62 10.88
C HIS A 762 -14.07 -25.01 11.11
N GLN A 763 -14.61 -26.06 10.50
CA GLN A 763 -14.10 -27.43 10.66
C GLN A 763 -12.93 -27.74 9.73
N ALA A 764 -12.92 -27.15 8.53
CA ALA A 764 -11.80 -27.21 7.58
C ALA A 764 -11.69 -25.89 6.78
N PRO A 765 -11.28 -24.78 7.43
CA PRO A 765 -11.38 -23.44 6.86
C PRO A 765 -10.70 -23.29 5.49
N SER A 766 -9.54 -23.92 5.29
CA SER A 766 -8.83 -23.93 4.01
C SER A 766 -9.62 -24.58 2.87
N ARG A 767 -10.33 -25.68 3.15
CA ARG A 767 -11.17 -26.40 2.19
C ARG A 767 -12.43 -25.61 1.85
N ASP A 768 -13.07 -25.01 2.85
CA ASP A 768 -14.31 -24.24 2.66
C ASP A 768 -14.08 -22.96 1.87
N ILE A 769 -12.98 -22.26 2.19
CA ILE A 769 -12.51 -21.09 1.44
C ILE A 769 -12.21 -21.50 -0.01
N ALA A 770 -11.44 -22.58 -0.22
CA ALA A 770 -11.10 -23.08 -1.55
C ALA A 770 -12.33 -23.50 -2.37
N MET A 771 -13.32 -24.16 -1.75
CA MET A 771 -14.58 -24.55 -2.39
C MET A 771 -15.43 -23.35 -2.81
N LYS A 772 -15.40 -22.26 -2.03
CA LYS A 772 -16.12 -21.03 -2.36
C LYS A 772 -15.50 -20.32 -3.56
N PHE A 773 -14.17 -20.22 -3.60
CA PHE A 773 -13.44 -19.70 -4.76
C PHE A 773 -13.65 -20.57 -6.01
N ALA A 774 -13.55 -21.90 -5.88
CA ALA A 774 -13.80 -22.84 -6.99
C ALA A 774 -15.22 -22.75 -7.56
N SER A 775 -16.21 -22.40 -6.75
CA SER A 775 -17.60 -22.21 -7.21
C SER A 775 -17.78 -20.91 -8.01
N MET A 776 -17.08 -19.84 -7.63
CA MET A 776 -17.07 -18.58 -8.36
C MET A 776 -16.37 -18.71 -9.72
N ASP A 777 -15.29 -19.51 -9.78
CA ASP A 777 -14.54 -19.71 -11.03
C ASP A 777 -15.23 -20.68 -11.99
N ARG A 778 -15.95 -21.69 -11.48
CA ARG A 778 -16.78 -22.59 -12.29
C ARG A 778 -17.88 -21.82 -13.04
N LEU A 779 -18.48 -20.82 -12.40
CA LEU A 779 -19.48 -19.95 -13.01
C LEU A 779 -18.89 -19.13 -14.17
N LYS A 780 -17.68 -18.59 -13.99
CA LYS A 780 -16.97 -17.83 -15.03
C LYS A 780 -16.60 -18.69 -16.23
N HIS A 781 -16.10 -19.91 -15.99
CA HIS A 781 -15.68 -20.88 -17.02
C HIS A 781 -16.84 -21.30 -17.93
N ILE A 782 -18.01 -21.56 -17.36
CA ILE A 782 -19.19 -22.02 -18.12
C ILE A 782 -19.78 -20.89 -18.97
N LEU A 783 -19.83 -19.66 -18.45
CA LEU A 783 -20.48 -18.51 -19.12
C LEU A 783 -19.62 -17.90 -20.24
N SER A 784 -18.29 -18.08 -20.19
CA SER A 784 -17.37 -17.60 -21.24
C SER A 784 -17.21 -18.57 -22.41
N GLY A 785 -17.86 -19.73 -22.37
CA GLY A 785 -17.74 -20.77 -23.40
C GLY A 785 -16.58 -21.73 -23.19
N GLY A 786 -16.07 -21.85 -21.96
CA GLY A 786 -15.16 -22.90 -21.57
C GLY A 786 -15.75 -24.28 -21.83
N PHE A 787 -14.95 -25.16 -22.42
CA PHE A 787 -15.32 -26.57 -22.62
C PHE A 787 -14.97 -27.36 -21.37
N TRP A 788 -15.76 -28.38 -21.06
CA TRP A 788 -15.46 -29.39 -20.06
C TRP A 788 -15.77 -30.77 -20.63
N LYS A 789 -15.09 -31.79 -20.12
CA LYS A 789 -15.18 -33.14 -20.66
C LYS A 789 -16.34 -33.88 -20.02
N VAL A 790 -17.25 -34.43 -20.83
CA VAL A 790 -18.32 -35.35 -20.40
C VAL A 790 -18.23 -36.56 -21.30
N ASP A 791 -18.09 -37.76 -20.73
CA ASP A 791 -18.04 -39.03 -21.47
C ASP A 791 -17.03 -39.05 -22.63
N ASN A 792 -15.83 -38.53 -22.39
CA ASN A 792 -14.73 -38.39 -23.34
C ASN A 792 -14.91 -37.36 -24.47
N ASP A 793 -16.06 -36.71 -24.56
CA ASP A 793 -16.31 -35.61 -25.50
C ASP A 793 -16.18 -34.25 -24.81
N TRP A 794 -15.61 -33.29 -25.53
CA TRP A 794 -15.53 -31.91 -25.08
C TRP A 794 -16.85 -31.23 -25.37
N VAL A 795 -17.59 -30.94 -24.31
CA VAL A 795 -18.86 -30.21 -24.39
C VAL A 795 -18.66 -28.80 -23.84
N CYS A 796 -19.32 -27.82 -24.43
CA CYS A 796 -19.43 -26.49 -23.87
C CYS A 796 -20.89 -26.22 -23.52
N ALA A 797 -21.14 -25.12 -22.82
CA ALA A 797 -22.50 -24.71 -22.54
C ALA A 797 -23.28 -24.56 -23.87
N GLY A 798 -24.56 -24.96 -23.89
CA GLY A 798 -25.36 -24.92 -25.11
C GLY A 798 -25.49 -23.50 -25.69
N PRO A 799 -25.89 -23.36 -26.97
CA PRO A 799 -25.96 -22.07 -27.66
C PRO A 799 -26.74 -20.99 -26.91
N ASN A 800 -27.79 -21.38 -26.16
CA ASN A 800 -28.60 -20.46 -25.36
C ASN A 800 -27.89 -19.93 -24.11
N VAL A 801 -26.98 -20.71 -23.50
CA VAL A 801 -26.15 -20.29 -22.35
C VAL A 801 -24.99 -19.42 -22.83
N LEU A 802 -24.38 -19.75 -23.97
CA LEU A 802 -23.35 -18.91 -24.61
C LEU A 802 -23.92 -17.63 -25.20
N ALA A 803 -25.18 -17.65 -25.62
CA ALA A 803 -25.91 -16.49 -26.08
C ALA A 803 -26.16 -15.48 -24.95
N VAL A 804 -26.09 -15.88 -23.67
CA VAL A 804 -26.18 -14.94 -22.53
C VAL A 804 -25.05 -13.89 -22.61
N LEU A 805 -23.83 -14.30 -22.98
CA LEU A 805 -22.68 -13.41 -23.21
C LEU A 805 -22.86 -12.49 -24.43
N LYS A 806 -23.59 -12.94 -25.45
CA LYS A 806 -23.81 -12.21 -26.71
C LYS A 806 -25.06 -11.33 -26.70
N ASN A 807 -26.04 -11.65 -25.86
CA ASN A 807 -27.38 -11.02 -25.85
C ASN A 807 -27.69 -10.26 -24.55
N MET A 808 -26.83 -10.33 -23.52
CA MET A 808 -26.96 -9.53 -22.29
C MET A 808 -25.89 -8.42 -22.22
N PRO A 809 -26.26 -7.16 -22.51
CA PRO A 809 -25.36 -6.00 -22.43
C PRO A 809 -24.72 -5.79 -21.05
N ILE A 810 -25.34 -6.31 -19.98
CA ILE A 810 -24.80 -6.22 -18.62
C ILE A 810 -23.54 -7.07 -18.45
N ILE A 811 -23.49 -8.23 -19.12
CA ILE A 811 -22.34 -9.14 -19.11
C ILE A 811 -21.26 -8.64 -20.08
N GLN A 812 -21.64 -8.07 -21.23
CA GLN A 812 -20.71 -7.44 -22.17
C GLN A 812 -19.99 -6.21 -21.58
N ARG A 813 -20.70 -5.37 -20.80
CA ARG A 813 -20.09 -4.24 -20.08
C ARG A 813 -19.17 -4.68 -18.94
N HIS A 814 -19.46 -5.80 -18.28
CA HIS A 814 -18.57 -6.36 -17.25
C HIS A 814 -17.30 -6.99 -17.83
N LEU A 815 -17.25 -7.21 -19.16
CA LEU A 815 -16.14 -7.84 -19.88
C LEU A 815 -15.42 -6.91 -20.88
N GLY A 816 -15.81 -5.64 -20.96
CA GLY A 816 -14.93 -4.55 -21.39
C GLY A 816 -14.63 -4.36 -22.89
N TRP A 817 -15.60 -4.46 -23.81
CA TRP A 817 -15.31 -4.17 -25.25
C TRP A 817 -16.47 -3.52 -26.05
N VAL A 818 -16.24 -2.33 -26.67
CA VAL A 818 -17.04 -1.77 -27.81
C VAL A 818 -16.22 -0.74 -28.64
N PRO A 819 -16.34 -0.73 -30.00
CA PRO A 819 -15.68 0.21 -30.95
C PRO A 819 -16.40 1.59 -31.14
N PRO A 820 -15.76 2.59 -31.80
CA PRO A 820 -16.12 4.01 -31.67
C PRO A 820 -17.35 4.44 -32.47
N ARG A 821 -18.10 5.41 -31.92
CA ARG A 821 -19.25 6.09 -32.52
C ARG A 821 -19.33 7.54 -32.05
N THR A 822 -20.09 8.35 -32.78
CA THR A 822 -20.37 9.76 -32.49
C THR A 822 -21.12 9.93 -31.16
N VAL A 823 -20.59 10.78 -30.29
CA VAL A 823 -21.01 10.91 -28.88
C VAL A 823 -22.02 12.05 -28.71
N ILE A 824 -23.09 11.77 -27.97
CA ILE A 824 -24.02 12.79 -27.46
C ILE A 824 -24.05 12.73 -25.94
N THR A 825 -24.11 13.89 -25.29
CA THR A 825 -24.13 14.01 -23.83
C THR A 825 -25.55 14.38 -23.37
N GLY A 826 -26.02 13.78 -22.28
CA GLY A 826 -27.35 14.06 -21.75
C GLY A 826 -27.63 13.41 -20.40
N ARG A 827 -28.70 13.85 -19.73
CA ARG A 827 -29.21 13.28 -18.49
C ARG A 827 -30.27 12.23 -18.81
N ILE A 828 -30.22 11.07 -18.17
CA ILE A 828 -31.26 10.05 -18.30
C ILE A 828 -32.55 10.57 -17.64
N GLN A 829 -33.65 10.63 -18.38
CA GLN A 829 -34.98 10.96 -17.85
C GLN A 829 -35.77 9.70 -17.52
N GLU A 830 -35.83 8.75 -18.45
CA GLU A 830 -36.60 7.51 -18.28
C GLU A 830 -35.84 6.31 -18.82
N LEU A 831 -36.05 5.16 -18.15
CA LEU A 831 -35.64 3.85 -18.62
C LEU A 831 -36.90 3.08 -19.00
N LEU A 832 -37.18 2.98 -20.30
CA LEU A 832 -38.39 2.31 -20.79
C LEU A 832 -38.05 0.87 -21.18
N LEU A 833 -38.71 -0.07 -20.52
CA LEU A 833 -38.60 -1.51 -20.78
C LEU A 833 -39.86 -1.99 -21.52
N PRO A 834 -39.75 -2.84 -22.54
CA PRO A 834 -40.91 -3.38 -23.21
C PRO A 834 -41.68 -4.33 -22.28
N GLU A 835 -43.00 -4.20 -22.27
CA GLU A 835 -43.93 -4.98 -21.42
C GLU A 835 -43.94 -6.48 -21.80
N SER A 836 -43.56 -6.82 -23.05
CA SER A 836 -43.33 -8.19 -23.51
C SER A 836 -42.07 -8.29 -24.38
N ARG A 837 -41.28 -9.36 -24.20
CA ARG A 837 -40.09 -9.66 -25.02
C ARG A 837 -40.51 -10.30 -26.36
N ALA A 838 -41.12 -9.51 -27.25
CA ALA A 838 -41.36 -9.94 -28.63
C ALA A 838 -40.06 -9.87 -29.46
N GLU A 839 -39.88 -10.80 -30.41
CA GLU A 839 -38.74 -10.78 -31.33
C GLU A 839 -38.72 -9.47 -32.14
N GLY A 840 -37.59 -8.76 -32.11
CA GLY A 840 -37.38 -7.50 -32.85
C GLY A 840 -37.58 -6.21 -32.04
N VAL A 841 -38.06 -6.27 -30.79
CA VAL A 841 -38.20 -5.09 -29.92
C VAL A 841 -36.88 -4.85 -29.14
N PRO A 842 -36.32 -3.63 -29.10
CA PRO A 842 -35.09 -3.36 -28.37
C PRO A 842 -35.23 -3.68 -26.87
N ASN A 843 -34.17 -4.20 -26.24
CA ASN A 843 -34.12 -4.59 -24.81
C ASN A 843 -34.45 -3.46 -23.81
N GLY A 844 -34.64 -2.23 -24.29
CA GLY A 844 -34.99 -1.04 -23.54
C GLY A 844 -34.54 0.20 -24.31
N VAL A 845 -35.31 1.27 -24.20
CA VAL A 845 -34.92 2.59 -24.70
C VAL A 845 -34.72 3.54 -23.53
N VAL A 846 -33.76 4.45 -23.70
CA VAL A 846 -33.41 5.47 -22.72
C VAL A 846 -33.77 6.81 -23.32
N THR A 847 -34.60 7.57 -22.63
CA THR A 847 -34.84 8.97 -22.98
C THR A 847 -33.77 9.82 -22.31
N LEU A 848 -33.05 10.60 -23.10
CA LEU A 848 -32.00 11.50 -22.66
C LEU A 848 -32.45 12.95 -22.83
N GLU A 849 -32.44 13.74 -21.76
CA GLU A 849 -32.41 15.20 -21.88
C GLU A 849 -31.01 15.60 -22.35
N ARG A 850 -30.91 16.13 -23.56
CA ARG A 850 -29.64 16.46 -24.19
C ARG A 850 -29.01 17.70 -23.56
N PHE A 851 -27.71 17.64 -23.31
CA PHE A 851 -26.88 18.78 -22.95
C PHE A 851 -25.75 18.95 -23.98
N LEU A 852 -25.41 20.20 -24.28
CA LEU A 852 -24.26 20.57 -25.10
C LEU A 852 -23.08 20.89 -24.18
N VAL A 853 -21.89 20.39 -24.54
CA VAL A 853 -20.65 20.80 -23.88
C VAL A 853 -20.28 22.18 -24.43
N SER A 854 -20.17 23.16 -23.54
CA SER A 854 -19.75 24.52 -23.90
C SER A 854 -18.32 24.53 -24.44
N GLU A 855 -18.05 25.41 -25.41
CA GLU A 855 -16.70 25.66 -25.95
C GLU A 855 -15.80 26.43 -24.96
N THR A 856 -16.37 26.94 -23.87
CA THR A 856 -15.64 27.68 -22.83
C THR A 856 -15.63 26.95 -21.50
N LEU A 857 -14.51 26.99 -20.80
CA LEU A 857 -14.38 26.47 -19.44
C LEU A 857 -15.09 27.39 -18.43
N HIS A 858 -15.60 26.81 -17.35
CA HIS A 858 -16.12 27.55 -16.22
C HIS A 858 -15.01 28.49 -15.66
N PRO A 859 -15.29 29.79 -15.44
CA PRO A 859 -14.26 30.77 -15.08
C PRO A 859 -13.52 30.44 -13.77
N ASP A 860 -14.24 29.98 -12.74
CA ASP A 860 -13.62 29.59 -11.47
C ASP A 860 -13.03 28.17 -11.49
N PHE A 861 -13.83 27.15 -11.83
CA PHE A 861 -13.38 25.75 -11.78
C PHE A 861 -12.40 25.37 -12.89
N GLY A 862 -12.39 26.06 -14.03
CA GLY A 862 -11.58 25.67 -15.19
C GLY A 862 -11.98 24.31 -15.76
N MET A 863 -13.26 23.95 -15.66
CA MET A 863 -13.83 22.67 -16.10
C MET A 863 -14.93 22.91 -17.17
N PRO A 864 -15.20 21.95 -18.06
CA PRO A 864 -16.25 22.10 -19.07
C PRO A 864 -17.64 22.32 -18.46
N VAL A 865 -18.44 23.18 -19.08
CA VAL A 865 -19.81 23.49 -18.66
C VAL A 865 -20.81 22.80 -19.58
N LEU A 866 -21.89 22.27 -19.02
CA LEU A 866 -23.03 21.75 -19.77
C LEU A 866 -24.09 22.83 -19.91
N GLN A 867 -24.65 22.98 -21.10
CA GLN A 867 -25.72 23.92 -21.42
C GLN A 867 -26.87 23.20 -22.12
N LYS A 868 -28.10 23.63 -21.87
CA LYS A 868 -29.25 23.12 -22.62
C LYS A 868 -29.21 23.64 -24.07
N PRO A 869 -29.60 22.84 -25.09
CA PRO A 869 -29.72 23.32 -26.45
C PRO A 869 -30.71 24.50 -26.54
N ALA A 870 -30.40 25.51 -27.35
CA ALA A 870 -31.29 26.67 -27.57
C ALA A 870 -32.57 26.31 -28.34
N ASP A 871 -32.57 25.20 -29.07
CA ASP A 871 -33.73 24.66 -29.79
C ASP A 871 -34.43 23.58 -28.95
N THR A 872 -35.66 23.87 -28.53
CA THR A 872 -36.49 22.98 -27.71
C THR A 872 -36.94 21.72 -28.43
N THR A 873 -36.84 21.65 -29.76
CA THR A 873 -37.21 20.46 -30.54
C THR A 873 -36.19 19.32 -30.48
N LEU A 874 -34.96 19.60 -30.02
CA LEU A 874 -33.85 18.63 -29.90
C LEU A 874 -33.49 18.30 -28.43
N GLN A 875 -34.37 18.67 -27.50
CA GLN A 875 -34.10 18.61 -26.06
C GLN A 875 -34.17 17.19 -25.50
N THR A 876 -34.97 16.30 -26.11
CA THR A 876 -35.06 14.89 -25.71
C THR A 876 -34.64 13.99 -26.87
N VAL A 877 -33.68 13.10 -26.61
CA VAL A 877 -33.20 12.10 -27.56
C VAL A 877 -33.52 10.71 -27.03
N VAL A 878 -34.08 9.85 -27.86
CA VAL A 878 -34.30 8.44 -27.52
C VAL A 878 -33.15 7.62 -28.06
N VAL A 879 -32.44 6.92 -27.18
CA VAL A 879 -31.36 6.00 -27.56
C VAL A 879 -31.66 4.59 -27.08
N LEU A 880 -31.05 3.60 -27.72
CA LEU A 880 -31.09 2.23 -27.21
C LEU A 880 -30.28 2.14 -25.91
N ALA A 881 -30.72 1.34 -24.94
CA ALA A 881 -30.02 1.19 -23.66
C ALA A 881 -28.55 0.70 -23.80
N ASN A 882 -28.25 -0.05 -24.86
CA ASN A 882 -26.90 -0.50 -25.20
C ASN A 882 -26.05 0.57 -25.92
N ALA A 883 -26.64 1.68 -26.36
CA ALA A 883 -25.94 2.80 -26.97
C ALA A 883 -25.37 3.79 -25.93
N VAL A 884 -25.77 3.68 -24.66
CA VAL A 884 -25.18 4.47 -23.56
C VAL A 884 -23.74 4.00 -23.34
N MET A 885 -22.76 4.90 -23.51
CA MET A 885 -21.33 4.55 -23.40
C MET A 885 -20.90 4.38 -21.94
N PHE A 886 -20.99 5.45 -21.15
CA PHE A 886 -20.62 5.46 -19.74
C PHE A 886 -21.31 6.61 -19.00
N ARG A 887 -21.34 6.55 -17.66
CA ARG A 887 -21.80 7.64 -16.80
C ARG A 887 -20.61 8.48 -16.34
N PHE A 888 -20.81 9.79 -16.19
CA PHE A 888 -19.83 10.71 -15.64
C PHE A 888 -20.49 11.63 -14.61
N SER A 889 -19.70 12.16 -13.69
CA SER A 889 -20.19 13.07 -12.65
C SER A 889 -20.33 14.49 -13.20
N ALA A 890 -21.50 15.11 -12.99
CA ALA A 890 -21.76 16.51 -13.27
C ALA A 890 -22.27 17.19 -12.00
N ALA A 891 -21.61 18.27 -11.58
CA ALA A 891 -21.96 19.01 -10.38
C ALA A 891 -22.83 20.23 -10.75
N HIS A 892 -23.90 20.48 -9.99
CA HIS A 892 -24.65 21.73 -10.10
C HIS A 892 -23.76 22.92 -9.72
N ASP A 893 -23.84 24.01 -10.48
CA ASP A 893 -23.07 25.23 -10.23
C ASP A 893 -23.69 26.08 -9.11
N CYS A 894 -23.64 25.55 -7.89
CA CYS A 894 -24.12 26.24 -6.69
C CYS A 894 -23.34 27.53 -6.40
N ARG A 895 -22.12 27.68 -6.96
CA ARG A 895 -21.27 28.85 -6.76
C ARG A 895 -21.81 30.04 -7.54
N LEU A 896 -22.19 29.85 -8.81
CA LEU A 896 -22.83 30.86 -9.64
C LEU A 896 -24.25 31.15 -9.16
N VAL A 897 -25.03 30.09 -8.90
CA VAL A 897 -26.47 30.19 -8.63
C VAL A 897 -26.79 30.59 -7.18
N LYS A 898 -25.82 30.45 -6.26
CA LYS A 898 -25.94 30.78 -4.82
C LYS A 898 -27.06 30.01 -4.11
N CYS A 899 -27.04 28.68 -4.24
CA CYS A 899 -28.02 27.76 -3.62
C CYS A 899 -28.00 27.79 -2.08
N ASP A 900 -29.15 27.51 -1.44
CA ASP A 900 -29.33 27.69 0.00
C ASP A 900 -29.41 26.34 0.76
N PRO A 901 -28.84 26.21 1.97
CA PRO A 901 -28.87 24.98 2.77
C PRO A 901 -30.21 24.79 3.53
N THR A 902 -31.34 24.95 2.84
CA THR A 902 -32.69 24.99 3.44
C THR A 902 -33.51 23.73 3.21
N ALA A 903 -33.16 22.91 2.22
CA ALA A 903 -33.90 21.69 1.92
C ALA A 903 -33.63 20.61 2.97
N LEU A 904 -34.64 19.76 3.21
CA LEU A 904 -34.56 18.63 4.12
C LEU A 904 -34.73 17.34 3.32
N ARG A 905 -33.88 16.35 3.61
CA ARG A 905 -33.98 15.00 3.03
C ARG A 905 -34.19 13.98 4.16
N PRO A 906 -35.21 13.11 4.08
CA PRO A 906 -35.35 11.97 4.98
C PRO A 906 -34.11 11.08 4.91
N VAL A 907 -33.63 10.61 6.06
CA VAL A 907 -32.54 9.64 6.14
C VAL A 907 -33.11 8.27 5.81
N ARG A 908 -32.53 7.57 4.83
CA ARG A 908 -32.84 6.15 4.60
C ARG A 908 -31.94 5.26 5.45
N GLN A 909 -32.54 4.34 6.19
CA GLN A 909 -31.86 3.26 6.90
C GLN A 909 -32.48 1.95 6.44
N GLU A 910 -31.64 0.95 6.10
CA GLU A 910 -32.12 -0.38 5.68
C GLU A 910 -33.17 -0.33 4.56
N ARG A 911 -32.97 0.55 3.58
CA ARG A 911 -33.89 0.83 2.45
C ARG A 911 -35.25 1.46 2.85
N GLN A 912 -35.51 1.76 4.11
CA GLN A 912 -36.71 2.47 4.56
C GLN A 912 -36.43 3.95 4.85
N GLU A 913 -37.39 4.83 4.55
CA GLU A 913 -37.32 6.23 4.98
C GLU A 913 -37.60 6.33 6.47
N THR A 914 -36.74 7.03 7.20
CA THR A 914 -36.91 7.29 8.63
C THR A 914 -37.53 8.66 8.85
N SER A 915 -38.05 8.90 10.06
CA SER A 915 -38.50 10.23 10.49
C SER A 915 -37.37 11.22 10.70
N GLN A 916 -36.11 10.77 10.69
CA GLN A 916 -34.95 11.65 10.81
C GLN A 916 -34.69 12.35 9.47
N THR A 917 -34.49 13.67 9.52
CA THR A 917 -34.16 14.46 8.33
C THR A 917 -32.79 15.10 8.46
N ILE A 918 -32.06 15.18 7.35
CA ILE A 918 -30.81 15.93 7.24
C ILE A 918 -31.01 17.15 6.34
N LYS A 919 -30.26 18.23 6.62
CA LYS A 919 -30.22 19.40 5.74
C LYS A 919 -29.40 19.11 4.50
N ILE A 920 -29.89 19.56 3.35
CA ILE A 920 -29.23 19.52 2.04
C ILE A 920 -29.40 20.89 1.34
N LEU A 921 -28.67 21.10 0.25
CA LEU A 921 -28.86 22.28 -0.60
C LEU A 921 -30.19 22.23 -1.35
N ALA A 922 -30.90 23.34 -1.35
CA ALA A 922 -32.00 23.64 -2.26
C ALA A 922 -31.40 24.35 -3.48
N HIS A 923 -31.36 23.64 -4.62
CA HIS A 923 -30.92 24.24 -5.89
C HIS A 923 -31.96 25.24 -6.38
N ARG A 924 -31.52 26.44 -6.82
CA ARG A 924 -32.43 27.49 -7.30
C ARG A 924 -32.80 27.33 -8.78
N ASP A 925 -32.04 26.52 -9.52
CA ASP A 925 -32.32 26.14 -10.90
C ASP A 925 -31.90 24.69 -11.20
N ASP A 926 -32.18 24.24 -12.42
CA ASP A 926 -31.76 22.95 -12.97
C ASP A 926 -31.17 23.15 -14.39
N GLU A 927 -30.33 24.19 -14.53
CA GLU A 927 -29.77 24.59 -15.83
C GLU A 927 -28.25 24.62 -15.85
N HIS A 928 -27.60 24.94 -14.73
CA HIS A 928 -26.17 25.18 -14.67
C HIS A 928 -25.41 23.98 -14.10
N PHE A 929 -24.71 23.25 -14.97
CA PHE A 929 -23.91 22.08 -14.59
C PHE A 929 -22.48 22.17 -15.09
N VAL A 930 -21.55 21.71 -14.25
CA VAL A 930 -20.12 21.62 -14.55
C VAL A 930 -19.74 20.14 -14.60
N ILE A 931 -19.05 19.73 -15.66
CA ILE A 931 -18.51 18.37 -15.76
C ILE A 931 -17.39 18.22 -14.72
N ASN A 932 -17.52 17.25 -13.82
CA ASN A 932 -16.54 17.02 -12.76
C ASN A 932 -15.28 16.35 -13.31
N MET A 933 -14.32 17.16 -13.75
CA MET A 933 -13.00 16.69 -14.23
C MET A 933 -12.08 16.20 -13.10
N ALA A 934 -12.51 16.29 -11.83
CA ALA A 934 -11.80 15.73 -10.69
C ALA A 934 -12.23 14.27 -10.39
N ALA A 935 -13.22 13.72 -11.11
CA ALA A 935 -13.70 12.36 -10.92
C ALA A 935 -12.68 11.32 -11.42
N LEU A 936 -12.41 10.29 -10.61
CA LEU A 936 -11.48 9.21 -10.98
C LEU A 936 -12.14 8.18 -11.91
N HIS A 937 -13.44 7.96 -11.77
CA HIS A 937 -14.18 6.99 -12.58
C HIS A 937 -14.32 7.49 -14.02
N ASN A 938 -14.00 6.64 -14.99
CA ASN A 938 -14.05 6.95 -16.43
C ASN A 938 -13.24 8.20 -16.84
N ALA A 939 -12.26 8.64 -16.06
CA ALA A 939 -11.49 9.85 -16.32
C ALA A 939 -10.84 9.87 -17.71
N THR A 940 -10.21 8.75 -18.11
CA THR A 940 -9.61 8.57 -19.44
C THR A 940 -10.66 8.65 -20.54
N LEU A 941 -11.80 7.96 -20.36
CA LEU A 941 -12.90 7.99 -21.33
C LEU A 941 -13.47 9.41 -21.48
N LEU A 942 -13.67 10.12 -20.36
CA LEU A 942 -14.17 11.49 -20.38
C LEU A 942 -13.22 12.43 -21.13
N ARG A 943 -11.90 12.36 -20.88
CA ARG A 943 -10.90 13.16 -21.59
C ARG A 943 -10.83 12.84 -23.08
N ARG A 944 -10.87 11.56 -23.47
CA ARG A 944 -10.87 11.14 -24.88
C ARG A 944 -12.08 11.65 -25.67
N ASN A 945 -13.21 11.90 -24.99
CA ASN A 945 -14.46 12.36 -25.63
C ASN A 945 -14.72 13.87 -25.51
N LEU A 946 -13.81 14.63 -24.88
CA LEU A 946 -13.89 16.09 -24.79
C LEU A 946 -12.88 16.74 -25.75
N PRO A 947 -13.20 17.92 -26.32
CA PRO A 947 -12.23 18.70 -27.08
C PRO A 947 -10.95 18.96 -26.27
N VAL A 948 -9.79 18.74 -26.87
CA VAL A 948 -8.47 18.91 -26.23
C VAL A 948 -8.31 20.29 -25.59
N ALA A 949 -8.84 21.34 -26.23
CA ALA A 949 -8.81 22.71 -25.70
C ALA A 949 -9.49 22.88 -24.31
N LEU A 950 -10.38 21.96 -23.94
CA LEU A 950 -11.10 21.94 -22.66
C LEU A 950 -10.44 21.03 -21.60
N THR A 951 -9.41 20.26 -21.97
CA THR A 951 -8.76 19.29 -21.07
C THR A 951 -7.29 19.56 -20.82
N VAL A 952 -6.63 20.33 -21.70
CA VAL A 952 -5.20 20.68 -21.56
C VAL A 952 -4.98 21.52 -20.29
N PRO A 953 -4.09 21.07 -19.37
CA PRO A 953 -3.70 21.85 -18.21
C PRO A 953 -3.08 23.18 -18.59
N ARG A 954 -3.39 24.22 -17.82
CA ARG A 954 -2.79 25.55 -17.97
C ARG A 954 -1.94 25.86 -16.74
N PRO A 955 -0.71 26.38 -16.91
CA PRO A 955 0.10 26.79 -15.79
C PRO A 955 -0.58 27.94 -15.03
N LEU A 956 -0.47 27.94 -13.71
CA LEU A 956 -1.03 28.97 -12.84
C LEU A 956 -0.34 30.32 -13.07
N TYR A 957 0.97 30.28 -13.34
CA TYR A 957 1.80 31.43 -13.65
C TYR A 957 2.56 31.20 -14.96
N VAL A 958 2.62 32.23 -15.81
CA VAL A 958 3.38 32.18 -17.08
C VAL A 958 4.88 32.15 -16.80
N ASP A 959 5.34 33.03 -15.91
CA ASP A 959 6.72 33.06 -15.42
C ASP A 959 6.76 32.53 -13.98
N ARG A 960 6.92 31.22 -13.86
CA ARG A 960 7.00 30.53 -12.56
C ARG A 960 8.26 30.91 -11.79
N GLU A 961 9.37 31.20 -12.47
CA GLU A 961 10.62 31.55 -11.81
C GLU A 961 10.51 32.91 -11.10
N ALA A 962 10.05 33.94 -11.82
CA ALA A 962 9.79 35.24 -11.22
C ALA A 962 8.79 35.14 -10.05
N HIS A 963 7.75 34.31 -10.20
CA HIS A 963 6.81 34.06 -9.12
C HIS A 963 7.47 33.41 -7.89
N HIS A 964 8.28 32.36 -8.07
CA HIS A 964 9.00 31.71 -6.96
C HIS A 964 9.92 32.70 -6.22
N HIS A 965 10.58 33.61 -6.94
CA HIS A 965 11.44 34.64 -6.32
C HIS A 965 10.62 35.59 -5.43
N LEU A 966 9.42 36.00 -5.86
CA LEU A 966 8.51 36.82 -5.04
C LEU A 966 8.08 36.08 -3.77
N VAL A 967 7.73 34.79 -3.88
CA VAL A 967 7.35 33.95 -2.73
C VAL A 967 8.54 33.75 -1.77
N ALA A 968 9.75 33.60 -2.30
CA ALA A 968 10.97 33.47 -1.50
C ALA A 968 11.28 34.74 -0.67
N ILE A 969 11.03 35.94 -1.22
CA ILE A 969 11.13 37.20 -0.46
C ILE A 969 10.19 37.19 0.76
N HIS A 970 8.93 36.77 0.56
CA HIS A 970 7.96 36.66 1.63
C HIS A 970 8.38 35.62 2.68
N LEU A 971 8.88 34.46 2.23
CA LEU A 971 9.40 33.40 3.07
C LEU A 971 10.52 33.91 3.99
N ARG A 972 11.56 34.54 3.43
CA ARG A 972 12.70 35.06 4.21
C ARG A 972 12.25 36.03 5.29
N THR A 973 11.30 36.91 4.98
CA THR A 973 10.72 37.85 5.95
C THR A 973 10.03 37.12 7.10
N SER A 974 9.16 36.16 6.78
CA SER A 974 8.40 35.39 7.77
C SER A 974 9.28 34.50 8.65
N GLN A 975 10.27 33.81 8.07
CA GLN A 975 11.18 32.90 8.78
C GLN A 975 12.15 33.65 9.67
N THR A 976 12.64 34.81 9.24
CA THR A 976 13.50 35.66 10.08
C THR A 976 12.75 36.09 11.34
N ALA A 977 11.51 36.56 11.21
CA ALA A 977 10.67 36.90 12.36
C ALA A 977 10.35 35.69 13.26
N LYS A 978 10.16 34.50 12.69
CA LYS A 978 9.90 33.26 13.46
C LYS A 978 11.14 32.79 14.21
N ARG A 979 12.33 32.85 13.58
CA ARG A 979 13.62 32.51 14.20
C ARG A 979 13.95 33.47 15.35
N ALA A 980 13.72 34.77 15.17
CA ALA A 980 13.89 35.77 16.24
C ALA A 980 13.02 35.45 17.47
N ARG A 981 11.72 35.20 17.26
CA ARG A 981 10.79 34.80 18.34
C ARG A 981 11.20 33.49 19.02
N THR A 982 11.70 32.52 18.24
CA THR A 982 12.15 31.22 18.78
C THR A 982 13.42 31.40 19.62
N GLN A 983 14.37 32.22 19.17
CA GLN A 983 15.58 32.53 19.91
C GLN A 983 15.27 33.26 21.22
N GLU A 984 14.33 34.21 21.19
CA GLU A 984 13.85 34.91 22.38
C GLU A 984 13.20 33.95 23.38
N LYS A 985 12.28 33.08 22.93
CA LYS A 985 11.69 32.03 23.78
C LYS A 985 12.74 31.09 24.38
N ARG A 986 13.76 30.70 23.59
CA ARG A 986 14.86 29.85 24.07
C ARG A 986 15.71 30.57 25.11
N ARG A 987 16.03 31.86 24.90
CA ARG A 987 16.73 32.70 25.89
C ARG A 987 15.91 32.84 27.17
N ALA A 988 14.61 33.09 27.08
CA ALA A 988 13.71 33.17 28.22
C ALA A 988 13.64 31.83 28.99
N THR A 989 13.58 30.69 28.27
CA THR A 989 13.58 29.35 28.88
C THR A 989 14.91 29.04 29.58
N LEU A 990 16.04 29.39 28.96
CA LEU A 990 17.36 29.22 29.56
C LEU A 990 17.55 30.11 30.78
N LYS A 991 17.05 31.35 30.72
CA LYS A 991 17.02 32.27 31.86
C LYS A 991 16.17 31.69 33.00
N ALA A 992 14.93 31.27 32.73
CA ALA A 992 14.07 30.64 33.72
C ALA A 992 14.68 29.37 34.34
N LYS A 993 15.43 28.57 33.57
CA LYS A 993 16.18 27.41 34.10
C LYS A 993 17.37 27.80 34.96
N ARG A 994 18.06 28.90 34.65
CA ARG A 994 19.18 29.43 35.45
C ARG A 994 18.67 30.06 36.75
N ASP A 995 17.62 30.85 36.66
CA ASP A 995 16.97 31.51 37.81
C ASP A 995 16.43 30.43 38.77
N ALA A 996 15.74 29.39 38.26
CA ALA A 996 15.27 28.27 39.08
C ALA A 996 16.39 27.36 39.64
N GLN A 997 17.61 27.46 39.13
CA GLN A 997 18.78 26.77 39.70
C GLN A 997 19.45 27.64 40.76
N ALA A 998 19.55 28.96 40.52
CA ALA A 998 20.05 29.91 41.50
C ALA A 998 19.14 30.02 42.75
N ASP A 999 17.82 29.90 42.57
CA ASP A 999 16.85 29.83 43.68
C ASP A 999 16.97 28.53 44.51
N LEU A 1000 17.54 27.46 43.94
CA LEU A 1000 17.87 26.22 44.68
C LEU A 1000 19.21 26.35 45.41
N ASP A 1001 20.18 27.03 44.79
CA ASP A 1001 21.51 27.20 45.38
C ASP A 1001 21.51 28.27 46.51
N THR A 1002 20.57 29.23 46.51
CA THR A 1002 20.41 30.23 47.59
C THR A 1002 19.58 29.74 48.78
N SER A 1003 18.76 28.69 48.61
CA SER A 1003 18.06 28.06 49.75
C SER A 1003 18.94 27.16 50.60
N ASP A 1004 20.13 26.77 50.12
CA ASP A 1004 21.11 25.96 50.86
C ASP A 1004 22.12 26.83 51.65
N GLU A 1005 22.18 28.16 51.43
CA GLU A 1005 23.10 29.09 52.13
C GLU A 1005 22.43 29.86 53.29
N GLU A 1006 21.11 29.85 53.43
CA GLU A 1006 20.40 30.49 54.57
C GLU A 1006 20.12 29.53 55.75
N GLU A 1007 20.60 28.28 55.71
CA GLU A 1007 20.36 27.26 56.75
C GLU A 1007 21.65 26.86 57.53
N SER A 1008 22.63 27.77 57.66
CA SER A 1008 23.91 27.47 58.35
C SER A 1008 24.26 28.33 59.57
N ASP A 1009 23.32 29.10 60.15
CA ASP A 1009 23.55 29.83 61.41
C ASP A 1009 22.32 29.71 62.34
N GLU A 1010 22.22 28.65 63.14
CA GLU A 1010 21.76 28.64 64.54
C GLU A 1010 21.78 27.21 65.15
N ASP A 1011 22.31 27.12 66.37
CA ASP A 1011 22.83 25.93 67.08
C ASP A 1011 21.80 24.93 67.65
N ASP A 1012 22.26 23.69 67.77
CA ASP A 1012 22.04 22.64 68.80
C ASP A 1012 20.67 22.50 69.52
N GLU A 1013 19.95 21.39 69.27
CA GLU A 1013 19.67 20.32 70.27
C GLU A 1013 18.80 19.19 69.66
N ASP A 1014 19.01 17.97 70.19
CA ASP A 1014 18.53 16.66 69.76
C ASP A 1014 17.06 16.54 69.29
N VAL A 1015 16.80 15.66 68.31
CA VAL A 1015 15.81 14.56 68.33
C VAL A 1015 15.66 13.89 66.94
N GLU A 1016 15.63 12.56 66.94
CA GLU A 1016 15.31 11.65 65.83
C GLU A 1016 14.01 12.03 65.08
N SER A 1017 14.00 12.06 63.73
CA SER A 1017 12.86 11.61 62.90
C SER A 1017 13.06 11.79 61.38
N GLU A 1018 12.48 10.84 60.64
CA GLU A 1018 11.74 10.90 59.37
C GLU A 1018 12.12 11.90 58.23
N ALA A 1019 12.28 11.33 57.03
CA ALA A 1019 12.46 11.97 55.72
C ALA A 1019 11.26 12.85 55.25
N PRO A 1020 11.42 13.79 54.29
CA PRO A 1020 11.02 13.46 52.90
C PRO A 1020 11.68 14.25 51.73
N LYS A 1021 11.68 13.59 50.55
CA LYS A 1021 12.02 14.14 49.21
C LYS A 1021 10.85 14.97 48.62
N ARG A 1022 11.11 16.24 48.28
CA ARG A 1022 10.21 17.10 47.46
C ARG A 1022 10.29 16.73 45.97
N LYS A 1023 9.11 16.68 45.34
CA LYS A 1023 8.84 16.48 43.90
C LYS A 1023 8.97 17.80 43.12
N ARG A 1024 9.65 17.77 41.97
CA ARG A 1024 9.55 18.78 40.90
C ARG A 1024 8.29 18.54 40.06
N THR A 1025 7.39 19.52 40.04
CA THR A 1025 6.25 19.65 39.11
C THR A 1025 6.73 20.32 37.82
N ARG A 1026 6.29 19.82 36.66
CA ARG A 1026 6.47 20.45 35.34
C ARG A 1026 5.09 20.68 34.73
N GLN A 1027 4.78 21.95 34.48
CA GLN A 1027 3.71 22.38 33.57
C GLN A 1027 4.06 22.02 32.12
#